data_AF-A0A349FVL2-F1
#
_entry.id   AF-A0A349FVL2-F1
#
_cell.length_a   1.000
_cell.length_b   1.000
_cell.length_c   1.000
_cell.angle_alpha   90.00
_cell.angle_beta   90.00
_cell.angle_gamma   90.00
#
_symmetry.space_group_name_H-M   'P 1'
#
loop_
_entity.id
_entity.type
_entity.pdbx_description
1 polymer ?
#
loop_
_entity_poly.entity_id
_entity_poly.type
_entity_poly.pdbx_seq_one_letter_code
_entity_poly.pdbx_strand_id
1 'polypeptide(L)'
;MIERDNKTFSVISQKPEFTSSEDSRRLILEAIEGLQKVERNYMGREEITVGVKTNDSLMLVCGADLHIGSLATDHKSVLHLRDFVLNNSNAGLILLGDEVEGLKEKYMNTNTARTPIDFHKQIDFIREEILSPLAEKGKILGMVSGYWGHNGWAEDATTINTWMMLAEGYGIPILQNGGRLNIKFPNNYVHSETIWHNPPGKSRFDTVYGLRNAAFATSESSRSDGYMSGHIHRMGVGKELYSGAKSSVYFISSGTAKGSSESIPNDRFGIKLGAPRTDPLGQGVIIEPRRKNQKEKNYPFASFEQGEMANNALDLLDWTEKKGITAELLEKIRKEVESKPKISLVSGKSRVSGDENMEDTPAETVKVDGAWVTNPYSKMEMRAPYDSLTYNIETKLPVTLHILSNARLGSSSEGFDDLKKYHQEQIEFNPHSLVVFLRNMIDKDAGSSPQRMEILNKYKEIINGAKSQTLAIMMCESLRSNAWKKKIKIGEEDYEDDEENEKVKKSVYSMPIAPGSYLAKETNTPLIHHLSLIKLTIGPKGPISEKPMYSGAFADKLMKHGSYSRPEFGLQRMYDLYTQEKPGFVAGGHMPHAGSMMFYDGSNAETNTPILVAPGWFAKYVNTMGKGNVMPGALPGQAIIFMPGSSKTDYLAFPTVSADETGYMQDAFTLFRGLELMGLTDKVLGRRRR
;
A
#
# COMPACT_ATOMS: atom_id res chain seq x y z
N MET A 1 57.29 46.35 -11.70
CA MET A 1 58.53 46.04 -12.45
C MET A 1 58.55 44.53 -12.66
N ILE A 2 58.12 44.08 -13.85
CA ILE A 2 58.33 42.73 -14.35
C ILE A 2 59.26 42.92 -15.53
N GLU A 3 60.37 42.19 -15.54
CA GLU A 3 61.37 42.20 -16.61
C GLU A 3 60.72 41.89 -17.95
N ARG A 4 61.04 42.74 -18.94
CA ARG A 4 60.67 42.52 -20.33
C ARG A 4 61.51 41.38 -20.87
N ASP A 5 60.79 40.37 -21.34
CA ASP A 5 61.24 39.31 -22.24
C ASP A 5 62.06 39.91 -23.40
N ASN A 6 63.39 39.83 -23.34
CA ASN A 6 64.29 40.22 -24.43
C ASN A 6 64.30 39.11 -25.50
N LYS A 7 63.20 39.01 -26.25
CA LYS A 7 63.14 38.13 -27.43
C LYS A 7 63.92 38.78 -28.57
N THR A 8 65.03 38.14 -28.98
CA THR A 8 65.94 38.59 -30.05
C THR A 8 65.30 38.56 -31.45
N PHE A 9 64.13 37.92 -31.58
CA PHE A 9 63.36 37.84 -32.81
C PHE A 9 61.89 38.13 -32.50
N SER A 10 61.28 39.04 -33.27
CA SER A 10 59.84 39.34 -33.23
C SER A 10 59.19 38.86 -34.52
N VAL A 11 58.04 38.19 -34.41
CA VAL A 11 57.24 37.79 -35.57
C VAL A 11 56.58 39.04 -36.13
N ILE A 12 56.95 39.43 -37.36
CA ILE A 12 56.48 40.68 -38.01
C ILE A 12 55.15 40.45 -38.75
N SER A 13 54.88 39.21 -39.21
CA SER A 13 53.59 38.76 -39.72
C SER A 13 53.54 37.24 -39.71
N GLN A 14 52.35 36.65 -39.54
CA GLN A 14 52.13 35.21 -39.67
C GLN A 14 50.87 34.96 -40.50
N LYS A 15 50.89 33.90 -41.32
CA LYS A 15 49.73 33.46 -42.10
C LYS A 15 49.53 31.95 -41.93
N PRO A 16 48.34 31.51 -41.50
CA PRO A 16 47.20 32.33 -41.08
C PRO A 16 47.48 33.14 -39.80
N GLU A 17 46.79 34.26 -39.62
CA GLU A 17 46.82 35.01 -38.36
C GLU A 17 46.34 34.08 -37.23
N PHE A 18 47.18 33.82 -36.22
CA PHE A 18 46.71 33.15 -35.02
C PHE A 18 45.76 34.06 -34.25
N THR A 19 44.70 33.44 -33.75
CA THR A 19 43.72 34.04 -32.87
C THR A 19 44.41 34.62 -31.63
N SER A 20 44.00 35.82 -31.20
CA SER A 20 44.53 36.42 -29.98
C SER A 20 44.28 35.50 -28.78
N SER A 21 45.06 35.64 -27.69
CA SER A 21 44.83 34.84 -26.48
C SER A 21 43.45 35.09 -25.87
N GLU A 22 42.94 36.32 -26.02
CA GLU A 22 41.61 36.72 -25.55
C GLU A 22 40.49 36.09 -26.40
N ASP A 23 40.61 36.16 -27.73
CA ASP A 23 39.66 35.52 -28.65
C ASP A 23 39.67 34.00 -28.53
N SER A 24 40.85 33.40 -28.36
CA SER A 24 40.97 31.96 -28.13
C SER A 24 40.24 31.54 -26.84
N ARG A 25 40.38 32.30 -25.76
CA ARG A 25 39.68 32.05 -24.50
C ARG A 25 38.16 32.20 -24.65
N ARG A 26 37.70 33.22 -25.37
CA ARG A 26 36.28 33.44 -25.67
C ARG A 26 35.70 32.27 -26.47
N LEU A 27 36.35 31.87 -27.56
CA LEU A 27 35.91 30.74 -28.40
C LEU A 27 35.89 29.42 -27.62
N ILE A 28 36.85 29.18 -26.72
CA ILE A 28 36.86 28.01 -25.84
C ILE A 28 35.65 28.02 -24.89
N LEU A 29 35.33 29.18 -24.28
CA LEU A 29 34.16 29.28 -23.40
C LEU A 29 32.86 29.09 -24.16
N GLU A 30 32.70 29.70 -25.34
CA GLU A 30 31.53 29.50 -26.21
C GLU A 30 31.37 28.03 -26.61
N ALA A 31 32.48 27.33 -26.93
CA ALA A 31 32.47 25.89 -27.23
C ALA A 31 32.08 25.05 -26.01
N ILE A 32 32.61 25.35 -24.82
CA ILE A 32 32.25 24.66 -23.57
C ILE A 32 30.77 24.86 -23.26
N GLU A 33 30.25 26.08 -23.37
CA GLU A 33 28.82 26.36 -23.15
C GLU A 33 27.93 25.64 -24.17
N GLY A 34 28.36 25.58 -25.43
CA GLY A 34 27.69 24.80 -26.48
C GLY A 34 27.65 23.31 -26.15
N LEU A 35 28.80 22.72 -25.79
CA LEU A 35 28.90 21.31 -25.41
C LEU A 35 28.11 20.99 -24.13
N GLN A 36 28.09 21.88 -23.15
CA GLN A 36 27.26 21.73 -21.95
C GLN A 36 25.76 21.70 -22.27
N LYS A 37 25.30 22.50 -23.24
CA LYS A 37 23.89 22.46 -23.70
C LYS A 37 23.56 21.13 -24.38
N VAL A 38 24.49 20.61 -25.19
CA VAL A 38 24.37 19.31 -25.84
C VAL A 38 24.32 18.19 -24.78
N GLU A 39 25.22 18.22 -23.80
CA GLU A 39 25.25 17.26 -22.70
C GLU A 39 23.95 17.27 -21.88
N ARG A 40 23.44 18.47 -21.51
CA ARG A 40 22.13 18.58 -20.83
C ARG A 40 20.99 18.01 -21.67
N ASN A 41 21.06 18.13 -22.99
CA ASN A 41 20.07 17.50 -23.85
C ASN A 41 20.13 15.97 -23.77
N TYR A 42 21.33 15.40 -23.72
CA TYR A 42 21.58 13.96 -23.60
C TYR A 42 21.21 13.37 -22.25
N MET A 43 21.42 14.10 -21.15
CA MET A 43 21.11 13.63 -19.79
C MET A 43 19.61 13.46 -19.53
N GLY A 44 18.75 14.16 -20.28
CA GLY A 44 17.32 14.25 -20.05
C GLY A 44 16.94 15.56 -19.35
N ARG A 45 15.73 15.62 -18.79
CA ARG A 45 15.21 16.80 -18.09
C ARG A 45 15.02 16.50 -16.62
N GLU A 46 15.28 17.49 -15.76
CA GLU A 46 15.00 17.38 -14.33
C GLU A 46 13.50 17.35 -14.05
N GLU A 47 12.74 18.06 -14.87
CA GLU A 47 11.29 18.16 -14.77
C GLU A 47 10.66 18.22 -16.16
N ILE A 48 9.58 17.45 -16.36
CA ILE A 48 8.75 17.48 -17.56
C ILE A 48 7.30 17.65 -17.15
N THR A 49 6.55 18.49 -17.87
CA THR A 49 5.10 18.60 -17.73
C THR A 49 4.41 18.06 -18.97
N VAL A 50 3.54 17.07 -18.79
CA VAL A 50 2.66 16.53 -19.84
C VAL A 50 1.22 16.95 -19.56
N GLY A 51 0.50 17.40 -20.58
CA GLY A 51 -0.90 17.77 -20.48
C GLY A 51 -1.82 16.62 -20.88
N VAL A 52 -2.82 16.31 -20.07
CA VAL A 52 -3.90 15.38 -20.46
C VAL A 52 -5.11 16.14 -21.00
N LYS A 53 -5.91 15.46 -21.84
CA LYS A 53 -7.01 16.10 -22.58
C LYS A 53 -8.30 16.24 -21.77
N THR A 54 -8.49 15.45 -20.71
CA THR A 54 -9.71 15.42 -19.91
C THR A 54 -9.41 15.46 -18.42
N ASN A 55 -10.43 15.71 -17.59
CA ASN A 55 -10.36 15.58 -16.12
C ASN A 55 -10.86 14.21 -15.64
N ASP A 56 -10.83 13.22 -16.53
CA ASP A 56 -11.16 11.84 -16.18
C ASP A 56 -9.95 11.20 -15.46
N SER A 57 -10.16 10.01 -14.91
CA SER A 57 -9.08 9.20 -14.34
C SER A 57 -7.99 8.94 -15.39
N LEU A 58 -6.73 8.84 -14.95
CA LEU A 58 -5.61 8.42 -15.78
C LEU A 58 -4.96 7.19 -15.14
N MET A 59 -4.83 6.09 -15.88
CA MET A 59 -4.03 4.94 -15.45
C MET A 59 -2.60 5.09 -15.98
N LEU A 60 -1.62 5.27 -15.09
CA LEU A 60 -0.21 5.28 -15.43
C LEU A 60 0.41 3.91 -15.14
N VAL A 61 0.86 3.22 -16.18
CA VAL A 61 1.44 1.87 -16.13
C VAL A 61 2.97 1.97 -16.24
N CYS A 62 3.67 1.17 -15.44
CA CYS A 62 5.13 1.09 -15.47
C CYS A 62 5.61 0.10 -16.54
N GLY A 63 6.55 0.53 -17.38
CA GLY A 63 7.39 -0.35 -18.20
C GLY A 63 8.84 -0.22 -17.77
N ALA A 64 9.39 -1.24 -17.12
CA ALA A 64 10.76 -1.24 -16.62
C ALA A 64 11.43 -2.56 -16.98
N ASP A 65 12.76 -2.54 -17.12
CA ASP A 65 13.57 -3.76 -17.22
C ASP A 65 12.99 -4.72 -18.27
N LEU A 66 12.69 -4.19 -19.45
CA LEU A 66 12.11 -4.96 -20.53
C LEU A 66 13.18 -5.89 -21.13
N HIS A 67 14.45 -5.48 -21.10
CA HIS A 67 15.60 -6.27 -21.53
C HIS A 67 15.39 -6.89 -22.92
N ILE A 68 14.90 -6.09 -23.87
CA ILE A 68 14.67 -6.55 -25.24
C ILE A 68 15.98 -7.08 -25.83
N GLY A 69 15.89 -8.27 -26.42
CA GLY A 69 17.02 -8.97 -27.02
C GLY A 69 17.64 -10.06 -26.14
N SER A 70 17.31 -10.15 -24.84
CA SER A 70 17.77 -11.26 -24.00
C SER A 70 16.92 -12.53 -24.19
N LEU A 71 17.54 -13.70 -24.26
CA LEU A 71 16.86 -15.01 -24.28
C LEU A 71 16.10 -15.30 -22.99
N ALA A 72 16.45 -14.61 -21.89
CA ALA A 72 15.76 -14.72 -20.63
C ALA A 72 14.53 -13.80 -20.55
N THR A 73 14.20 -13.05 -21.60
CA THR A 73 13.08 -12.10 -21.61
C THR A 73 11.80 -12.75 -22.13
N ASP A 74 10.72 -12.65 -21.36
CA ASP A 74 9.38 -13.00 -21.82
C ASP A 74 8.81 -11.89 -22.72
N HIS A 75 9.11 -11.99 -24.01
CA HIS A 75 8.64 -11.02 -25.00
C HIS A 75 7.11 -10.99 -25.14
N LYS A 76 6.39 -12.08 -24.78
CA LYS A 76 4.92 -12.06 -24.77
C LYS A 76 4.39 -11.17 -23.64
N SER A 77 5.03 -11.22 -22.48
CA SER A 77 4.71 -10.31 -21.38
C SER A 77 4.98 -8.85 -21.73
N VAL A 78 6.06 -8.55 -22.50
CA VAL A 78 6.33 -7.19 -22.99
C VAL A 78 5.27 -6.73 -24.01
N LEU A 79 4.87 -7.59 -24.95
CA LEU A 79 3.78 -7.27 -25.89
C LEU A 79 2.44 -7.10 -25.18
N HIS A 80 2.17 -7.88 -24.14
CA HIS A 80 0.98 -7.73 -23.32
C HIS A 80 0.93 -6.37 -22.62
N LEU A 81 2.06 -5.85 -22.10
CA LEU A 81 2.14 -4.49 -21.56
C LEU A 81 1.71 -3.44 -22.60
N ARG A 82 2.23 -3.53 -23.83
CA ARG A 82 1.84 -2.64 -24.93
C ARG A 82 0.34 -2.74 -25.21
N ASP A 83 -0.16 -3.95 -25.41
CA ASP A 83 -1.55 -4.19 -25.79
C ASP A 83 -2.51 -3.72 -24.69
N PHE A 84 -2.15 -3.94 -23.42
CA PHE A 84 -2.88 -3.44 -22.27
C PHE A 84 -3.05 -1.92 -22.31
N VAL A 85 -1.96 -1.17 -22.54
CA VAL A 85 -2.02 0.30 -22.61
C VAL A 85 -2.77 0.78 -23.86
N LEU A 86 -2.67 0.07 -24.99
CA LEU A 86 -3.39 0.40 -26.22
C LEU A 86 -4.90 0.17 -26.11
N ASN A 87 -5.31 -0.88 -25.39
CA ASN A 87 -6.71 -1.27 -25.21
C ASN A 87 -7.46 -0.41 -24.18
N ASN A 88 -6.73 0.21 -23.24
CA ASN A 88 -7.30 1.09 -22.23
C ASN A 88 -7.18 2.57 -22.66
N SER A 89 -8.31 3.22 -22.93
CA SER A 89 -8.33 4.58 -23.51
C SER A 89 -7.73 5.65 -22.60
N ASN A 90 -7.81 5.47 -21.28
CA ASN A 90 -7.24 6.35 -20.27
C ASN A 90 -5.92 5.82 -19.67
N ALA A 91 -5.33 4.76 -20.24
CA ALA A 91 -4.01 4.30 -19.83
C ALA A 91 -2.88 5.07 -20.53
N GLY A 92 -1.74 5.20 -19.85
CA GLY A 92 -0.50 5.72 -20.38
C GLY A 92 0.69 4.93 -19.82
N LEU A 93 1.81 4.92 -20.54
CA LEU A 93 3.02 4.20 -20.20
C LEU A 93 4.12 5.18 -19.75
N ILE A 94 4.78 4.87 -18.64
CA ILE A 94 6.07 5.46 -18.28
C ILE A 94 7.17 4.40 -18.39
N LEU A 95 8.26 4.74 -19.07
CA LEU A 95 9.41 3.86 -19.24
C LEU A 95 10.47 4.18 -18.17
N LEU A 96 10.75 3.19 -17.32
CA LEU A 96 11.59 3.31 -16.11
C LEU A 96 13.00 2.75 -16.31
N GLY A 97 13.45 2.56 -17.55
CA GLY A 97 14.81 2.14 -17.88
C GLY A 97 14.97 0.65 -18.17
N ASP A 98 16.16 0.29 -18.65
CA ASP A 98 16.55 -1.03 -19.15
C ASP A 98 15.56 -1.60 -20.18
N GLU A 99 15.17 -0.74 -21.13
CA GLU A 99 14.30 -1.08 -22.24
C GLU A 99 14.93 -2.11 -23.19
N VAL A 100 16.26 -2.06 -23.35
CA VAL A 100 17.05 -3.00 -24.17
C VAL A 100 18.08 -3.72 -23.31
N GLU A 101 18.52 -4.91 -23.71
CA GLU A 101 19.56 -5.65 -22.99
C GLU A 101 20.93 -4.96 -23.08
N GLY A 102 21.20 -4.22 -24.16
CA GLY A 102 22.50 -3.59 -24.38
C GLY A 102 23.65 -4.60 -24.46
N LEU A 103 24.88 -4.10 -24.57
CA LEU A 103 26.10 -4.92 -24.59
C LEU A 103 27.21 -4.24 -23.80
N LYS A 104 27.95 -5.00 -22.98
CA LYS A 104 29.11 -4.51 -22.24
C LYS A 104 30.21 -5.57 -22.22
N GLU A 105 31.42 -5.17 -22.60
CA GLU A 105 32.57 -6.06 -22.72
C GLU A 105 32.81 -6.88 -21.44
N LYS A 106 32.79 -6.21 -20.28
CA LYS A 106 32.97 -6.82 -18.95
C LYS A 106 31.91 -7.91 -18.63
N TYR A 107 30.76 -7.87 -19.29
CA TYR A 107 29.65 -8.80 -19.09
C TYR A 107 29.42 -9.71 -20.31
N MET A 108 30.37 -9.79 -21.24
CA MET A 108 30.25 -10.64 -22.44
C MET A 108 29.95 -12.11 -22.12
N ASN A 109 30.52 -12.62 -21.03
CA ASN A 109 30.34 -14.01 -20.59
C ASN A 109 28.96 -14.28 -19.95
N THR A 110 28.18 -13.24 -19.63
CA THR A 110 26.83 -13.36 -19.05
C THR A 110 25.72 -12.85 -19.97
N ASN A 111 25.96 -11.76 -20.71
CA ASN A 111 24.96 -11.08 -21.54
C ASN A 111 25.06 -11.52 -23.01
N THR A 112 26.22 -11.42 -23.65
CA THR A 112 26.35 -11.66 -25.10
C THR A 112 26.01 -13.08 -25.52
N ALA A 113 26.33 -14.10 -24.70
CA ALA A 113 25.93 -15.49 -24.97
C ALA A 113 24.41 -15.71 -24.95
N ARG A 114 23.63 -14.74 -24.45
CA ARG A 114 22.18 -14.79 -24.31
C ARG A 114 21.48 -13.65 -25.06
N THR A 115 22.20 -12.90 -25.89
CA THR A 115 21.65 -11.82 -26.70
C THR A 115 21.87 -12.17 -28.18
N PRO A 116 20.96 -12.95 -28.80
CA PRO A 116 21.16 -13.48 -30.16
C PRO A 116 21.07 -12.42 -31.25
N ILE A 117 20.59 -11.21 -30.92
CA ILE A 117 20.44 -10.10 -31.84
C ILE A 117 21.41 -8.97 -31.48
N ASP A 118 21.94 -8.31 -32.50
CA ASP A 118 22.79 -7.13 -32.32
C ASP A 118 22.01 -5.97 -31.69
N PHE A 119 22.74 -4.96 -31.22
CA PHE A 119 22.17 -3.82 -30.53
C PHE A 119 21.18 -3.02 -31.40
N HIS A 120 21.47 -2.86 -32.70
CA HIS A 120 20.56 -2.15 -33.61
C HIS A 120 19.22 -2.85 -33.75
N LYS A 121 19.22 -4.19 -33.90
CA LYS A 121 17.97 -4.96 -33.92
C LYS A 121 17.17 -4.89 -32.63
N GLN A 122 17.82 -4.72 -31.48
CA GLN A 122 17.11 -4.47 -30.21
C GLN A 122 16.36 -3.14 -30.26
N ILE A 123 17.04 -2.09 -30.74
CA ILE A 123 16.48 -0.75 -30.93
C ILE A 123 15.34 -0.78 -31.96
N ASP A 124 15.54 -1.42 -33.11
CA ASP A 124 14.52 -1.51 -34.16
C ASP A 124 13.28 -2.24 -33.63
N PHE A 125 13.46 -3.40 -32.98
CA PHE A 125 12.34 -4.17 -32.42
C PHE A 125 11.53 -3.34 -31.43
N ILE A 126 12.17 -2.72 -30.43
CA ILE A 126 11.40 -1.97 -29.44
C ILE A 126 10.74 -0.73 -30.04
N ARG A 127 11.41 -0.04 -30.97
CA ARG A 127 10.86 1.12 -31.66
C ARG A 127 9.63 0.74 -32.49
N GLU A 128 9.73 -0.32 -33.29
CA GLU A 128 8.66 -0.76 -34.19
C GLU A 128 7.51 -1.43 -33.45
N GLU A 129 7.80 -2.39 -32.57
CA GLU A 129 6.78 -3.22 -31.95
C GLU A 129 6.14 -2.57 -30.73
N ILE A 130 6.87 -1.74 -29.97
CA ILE A 130 6.39 -1.19 -28.70
C ILE A 130 6.17 0.32 -28.79
N LEU A 131 7.20 1.08 -29.16
CA LEU A 131 7.16 2.54 -29.05
C LEU A 131 6.29 3.19 -30.12
N SER A 132 6.40 2.81 -31.40
CA SER A 132 5.63 3.43 -32.49
C SER A 132 4.12 3.31 -32.25
N PRO A 133 3.56 2.12 -31.96
CA PRO A 133 2.11 1.99 -31.76
C PRO A 133 1.57 2.83 -30.59
N LEU A 134 2.38 2.98 -29.52
CA LEU A 134 2.02 3.77 -28.35
C LEU A 134 2.20 5.27 -28.60
N ALA A 135 3.30 5.68 -29.24
CA ALA A 135 3.62 7.06 -29.55
C ALA A 135 2.62 7.68 -30.52
N GLU A 136 2.20 6.94 -31.56
CA GLU A 136 1.16 7.37 -32.51
C GLU A 136 -0.17 7.72 -31.82
N LYS A 137 -0.47 7.04 -30.72
CA LYS A 137 -1.65 7.32 -29.89
C LYS A 137 -1.38 8.30 -28.74
N GLY A 138 -0.17 8.83 -28.61
CA GLY A 138 0.25 9.73 -27.53
C GLY A 138 0.20 9.06 -26.15
N LYS A 139 0.52 7.77 -26.07
CA LYS A 139 0.38 6.94 -24.86
C LYS A 139 1.65 6.86 -24.01
N ILE A 140 2.79 7.40 -24.47
CA ILE A 140 4.05 7.37 -23.72
C ILE A 140 4.23 8.72 -23.01
N LEU A 141 4.26 8.70 -21.68
CA LEU A 141 4.33 9.93 -20.86
C LEU A 141 5.77 10.35 -20.57
N GLY A 142 6.72 9.44 -20.68
CA GLY A 142 8.14 9.72 -20.55
C GLY A 142 9.01 8.48 -20.55
N MET A 143 10.32 8.71 -20.59
CA MET A 143 11.36 7.69 -20.49
C MET A 143 12.47 8.21 -19.58
N VAL A 144 12.89 7.41 -18.61
CA VAL A 144 14.01 7.79 -17.73
C VAL A 144 15.36 7.51 -18.40
N SER A 145 16.32 8.41 -18.23
CA SER A 145 17.67 8.37 -18.77
C SER A 145 18.72 8.73 -17.72
N GLY A 146 19.99 8.78 -18.11
CA GLY A 146 21.05 9.31 -17.26
C GLY A 146 21.34 8.44 -16.04
N TYR A 147 21.09 7.13 -16.15
CA TYR A 147 21.49 6.13 -15.16
C TYR A 147 22.51 5.17 -15.77
N TRP A 148 23.31 4.55 -14.91
CA TRP A 148 24.25 3.52 -15.31
C TRP A 148 23.56 2.15 -15.29
N GLY A 149 23.22 1.62 -16.47
CA GLY A 149 22.45 0.39 -16.68
C GLY A 149 22.57 -0.12 -18.11
N HIS A 150 21.67 -1.01 -18.54
CA HIS A 150 21.75 -1.70 -19.83
C HIS A 150 21.72 -0.72 -21.02
N ASN A 151 20.85 0.29 -20.98
CA ASN A 151 20.82 1.35 -22.00
C ASN A 151 22.11 2.21 -21.98
N GLY A 152 22.60 2.55 -20.79
CA GLY A 152 23.81 3.37 -20.61
C GLY A 152 25.10 2.64 -20.96
N TRP A 153 25.11 1.31 -21.01
CA TRP A 153 26.31 0.56 -21.41
C TRP A 153 26.68 0.76 -22.88
N ALA A 154 25.68 0.92 -23.74
CA ALA A 154 25.94 1.27 -25.14
C ALA A 154 26.52 2.68 -25.25
N GLU A 155 26.00 3.64 -24.47
CA GLU A 155 26.56 4.99 -24.41
C GLU A 155 28.02 5.00 -23.92
N ASP A 156 28.32 4.28 -22.83
CA ASP A 156 29.69 4.09 -22.31
C ASP A 156 30.65 3.53 -23.39
N ALA A 157 30.16 2.61 -24.23
CA ALA A 157 30.99 1.85 -25.16
C ALA A 157 31.15 2.52 -26.52
N THR A 158 30.13 3.25 -27.00
CA THR A 158 30.06 3.73 -28.39
C THR A 158 29.77 5.22 -28.51
N THR A 159 29.64 5.97 -27.41
CA THR A 159 29.22 7.39 -27.37
C THR A 159 27.82 7.65 -27.92
N ILE A 160 27.05 6.59 -28.19
CA ILE A 160 25.70 6.67 -28.73
C ILE A 160 24.72 6.80 -27.57
N ASN A 161 23.96 7.88 -27.54
CA ASN A 161 22.91 8.04 -26.55
C ASN A 161 21.68 7.20 -26.93
N THR A 162 21.57 6.03 -26.28
CA THR A 162 20.50 5.05 -26.51
C THR A 162 19.10 5.64 -26.32
N TRP A 163 18.90 6.48 -25.30
CA TRP A 163 17.57 7.05 -25.01
C TRP A 163 17.11 8.01 -26.10
N MET A 164 18.02 8.85 -26.61
CA MET A 164 17.73 9.72 -27.75
C MET A 164 17.40 8.90 -29.00
N MET A 165 18.14 7.82 -29.27
CA MET A 165 17.82 6.92 -30.38
C MET A 165 16.45 6.25 -30.22
N LEU A 166 16.05 5.87 -29.01
CA LEU A 166 14.73 5.30 -28.75
C LEU A 166 13.61 6.35 -28.91
N ALA A 167 13.86 7.59 -28.48
CA ALA A 167 12.87 8.67 -28.53
C ALA A 167 12.76 9.37 -29.90
N GLU A 168 13.77 9.23 -30.76
CA GLU A 168 13.87 9.94 -32.03
C GLU A 168 12.63 9.72 -32.92
N GLY A 169 12.06 10.81 -33.42
CA GLY A 169 10.87 10.78 -34.28
C GLY A 169 9.54 10.53 -33.57
N TYR A 170 9.54 10.16 -32.29
CA TYR A 170 8.31 9.83 -31.53
C TYR A 170 7.87 10.91 -30.55
N GLY A 171 8.70 11.94 -30.31
CA GLY A 171 8.37 13.02 -29.38
C GLY A 171 8.26 12.55 -27.92
N ILE A 172 8.91 11.43 -27.57
CA ILE A 172 8.91 10.87 -26.22
C ILE A 172 9.76 11.77 -25.30
N PRO A 173 9.18 12.32 -24.21
CA PRO A 173 9.94 13.13 -23.27
C PRO A 173 10.96 12.28 -22.49
N ILE A 174 12.20 12.78 -22.37
CA ILE A 174 13.27 12.09 -21.64
C ILE A 174 13.52 12.80 -20.29
N LEU A 175 13.33 12.08 -19.18
CA LEU A 175 13.61 12.54 -17.82
C LEU A 175 14.93 11.97 -17.31
N GLN A 176 15.71 12.77 -16.59
CA GLN A 176 16.88 12.22 -15.89
C GLN A 176 16.46 11.27 -14.75
N ASN A 177 17.34 10.35 -14.35
CA ASN A 177 17.13 9.48 -13.20
C ASN A 177 16.94 10.29 -11.91
N GLY A 178 15.75 10.19 -11.31
CA GLY A 178 15.30 11.01 -10.19
C GLY A 178 14.59 12.30 -10.57
N GLY A 179 14.33 12.50 -11.86
CA GLY A 179 13.55 13.61 -12.40
C GLY A 179 12.06 13.49 -12.08
N ARG A 180 11.36 14.61 -12.28
CA ARG A 180 9.94 14.78 -11.96
C ARG A 180 9.08 14.84 -13.21
N LEU A 181 8.08 13.97 -13.29
CA LEU A 181 7.00 14.05 -14.27
C LEU A 181 5.79 14.73 -13.61
N ASN A 182 5.35 15.83 -14.20
CA ASN A 182 4.15 16.55 -13.80
C ASN A 182 3.05 16.31 -14.83
N ILE A 183 1.93 15.75 -14.40
CA ILE A 183 0.77 15.49 -15.24
C ILE A 183 -0.25 16.58 -14.97
N LYS A 184 -0.43 17.48 -15.94
CA LYS A 184 -1.34 18.63 -15.83
C LYS A 184 -2.71 18.31 -16.42
N PHE A 185 -3.72 18.36 -15.58
CA PHE A 185 -5.12 18.20 -15.96
C PHE A 185 -5.77 19.54 -16.40
N PRO A 186 -6.82 19.53 -17.23
CA PRO A 186 -7.52 20.74 -17.68
C PRO A 186 -8.06 21.64 -16.55
N ASN A 187 -8.37 21.07 -15.39
CA ASN A 187 -8.78 21.80 -14.18
C ASN A 187 -7.61 22.49 -13.43
N ASN A 188 -6.41 22.51 -13.99
CA ASN A 188 -5.15 22.99 -13.39
C ASN A 188 -4.62 22.18 -12.20
N TYR A 189 -5.22 21.02 -11.90
CA TYR A 189 -4.57 20.07 -10.99
C TYR A 189 -3.30 19.53 -11.65
N VAL A 190 -2.23 19.44 -10.87
CA VAL A 190 -0.95 18.86 -11.28
C VAL A 190 -0.66 17.70 -10.35
N HIS A 191 -0.54 16.53 -10.94
CA HIS A 191 -0.10 15.31 -10.26
C HIS A 191 1.39 15.12 -10.52
N SER A 192 2.19 14.92 -9.47
CA SER A 192 3.65 14.86 -9.56
C SER A 192 4.20 13.48 -9.24
N GLU A 193 5.01 12.93 -10.15
CA GLU A 193 5.74 11.68 -10.00
C GLU A 193 7.24 11.92 -10.00
N THR A 194 7.97 11.35 -9.04
CA THR A 194 9.44 11.27 -9.13
C THR A 194 9.84 9.90 -9.65
N ILE A 195 10.55 9.87 -10.78
CA ILE A 195 10.84 8.65 -11.52
C ILE A 195 12.33 8.31 -11.43
N TRP A 196 12.63 7.07 -11.13
CA TRP A 196 13.97 6.50 -11.10
C TRP A 196 14.04 5.27 -11.98
N HIS A 197 15.22 4.96 -12.51
CA HIS A 197 15.61 3.57 -12.76
C HIS A 197 16.30 3.00 -11.52
N ASN A 198 17.32 3.73 -11.02
CA ASN A 198 18.15 3.36 -9.87
C ASN A 198 17.97 4.31 -8.69
N PRO A 199 17.00 4.06 -7.78
CA PRO A 199 16.77 4.92 -6.63
C PRO A 199 17.90 4.78 -5.58
N PRO A 200 18.06 5.76 -4.67
CA PRO A 200 19.13 5.76 -3.68
C PRO A 200 18.96 4.70 -2.58
N GLY A 201 19.95 3.82 -2.47
CA GLY A 201 20.01 2.77 -1.45
C GLY A 201 19.33 1.47 -1.89
N LYS A 202 19.55 0.39 -1.11
CA LYS A 202 19.04 -0.94 -1.44
C LYS A 202 18.65 -1.73 -0.19
N SER A 203 17.64 -2.57 -0.32
CA SER A 203 17.24 -3.53 0.71
C SER A 203 16.95 -4.88 0.09
N ARG A 204 17.30 -5.96 0.79
CA ARG A 204 16.97 -7.33 0.36
C ARG A 204 15.52 -7.70 0.65
N PHE A 205 14.87 -7.01 1.60
CA PHE A 205 13.52 -7.37 2.04
C PHE A 205 12.49 -6.37 1.52
N ASP A 206 12.82 -5.09 1.63
CA ASP A 206 11.93 -4.00 1.26
C ASP A 206 12.20 -3.54 -0.18
N THR A 207 11.28 -3.86 -1.10
CA THR A 207 11.44 -3.58 -2.53
C THR A 207 11.31 -2.09 -2.86
N VAL A 208 10.60 -1.30 -2.05
CA VAL A 208 10.44 0.16 -2.26
C VAL A 208 11.38 1.00 -1.40
N TYR A 209 12.35 0.38 -0.73
CA TYR A 209 13.31 1.03 0.17
C TYR A 209 13.98 2.27 -0.43
N GLY A 210 14.46 2.16 -1.68
CA GLY A 210 15.19 3.25 -2.33
C GLY A 210 14.30 4.45 -2.61
N LEU A 211 13.06 4.20 -3.04
CA LEU A 211 12.05 5.22 -3.29
C LEU A 211 11.66 5.95 -2.00
N ARG A 212 11.51 5.22 -0.89
CA ARG A 212 11.28 5.82 0.44
C ARG A 212 12.41 6.77 0.84
N ASN A 213 13.67 6.39 0.64
CA ASN A 213 14.79 7.28 0.95
C ASN A 213 14.76 8.55 0.10
N ALA A 214 14.40 8.45 -1.18
CA ALA A 214 14.24 9.61 -2.06
C ALA A 214 13.11 10.54 -1.55
N ALA A 215 11.99 9.96 -1.12
CA ALA A 215 10.88 10.72 -0.54
C ALA A 215 11.23 11.38 0.81
N PHE A 216 12.02 10.72 1.66
CA PHE A 216 12.47 11.25 2.95
C PHE A 216 13.57 12.30 2.85
N ALA A 217 14.37 12.26 1.79
CA ALA A 217 15.29 13.34 1.48
C ALA A 217 14.57 14.64 1.06
N THR A 218 13.26 14.57 0.77
CA THR A 218 12.44 15.69 0.31
C THR A 218 11.48 16.15 1.41
N SER A 219 11.36 17.47 1.62
CA SER A 219 10.35 18.04 2.53
C SER A 219 8.93 17.73 2.06
N GLU A 220 7.98 17.57 2.97
CA GLU A 220 6.58 17.23 2.65
C GLU A 220 5.97 18.18 1.60
N SER A 221 6.21 19.49 1.72
CA SER A 221 5.71 20.52 0.81
C SER A 221 6.22 20.41 -0.63
N SER A 222 7.33 19.71 -0.83
CA SER A 222 8.02 19.59 -2.12
C SER A 222 8.05 18.14 -2.60
N ARG A 223 7.46 17.22 -1.84
CA ARG A 223 7.40 15.80 -2.13
C ARG A 223 6.41 15.56 -3.28
N SER A 224 6.77 14.66 -4.18
CA SER A 224 5.85 14.19 -5.22
C SER A 224 4.72 13.34 -4.62
N ASP A 225 3.61 13.23 -5.34
CA ASP A 225 2.47 12.40 -4.97
C ASP A 225 2.83 10.91 -5.03
N GLY A 226 3.69 10.55 -5.99
CA GLY A 226 4.21 9.21 -6.19
C GLY A 226 5.69 9.13 -6.56
N TYR A 227 6.24 7.94 -6.36
CA TYR A 227 7.62 7.58 -6.68
C TYR A 227 7.66 6.23 -7.38
N MET A 228 8.39 6.11 -8.49
CA MET A 228 8.47 4.87 -9.28
C MET A 228 9.92 4.48 -9.60
N SER A 229 10.23 3.18 -9.62
CA SER A 229 11.53 2.63 -10.04
C SER A 229 11.47 1.30 -10.77
N GLY A 230 12.53 0.99 -11.51
CA GLY A 230 12.87 -0.36 -12.01
C GLY A 230 14.11 -0.95 -11.32
N HIS A 231 15.00 -1.51 -12.12
CA HIS A 231 16.33 -2.05 -11.84
C HIS A 231 16.41 -3.30 -10.98
N ILE A 232 15.72 -3.34 -9.84
CA ILE A 232 15.92 -4.41 -8.85
C ILE A 232 15.18 -5.70 -9.20
N HIS A 233 14.45 -5.72 -10.33
CA HIS A 233 13.67 -6.86 -10.85
C HIS A 233 12.68 -7.43 -9.83
N ARG A 234 12.24 -6.59 -8.89
CA ARG A 234 11.39 -6.96 -7.78
C ARG A 234 10.29 -5.94 -7.61
N MET A 235 9.09 -6.47 -7.49
CA MET A 235 7.85 -5.74 -7.40
C MET A 235 7.61 -5.29 -5.97
N GLY A 236 7.20 -4.04 -5.82
CA GLY A 236 6.64 -3.52 -4.59
C GLY A 236 5.71 -2.37 -4.88
N VAL A 237 4.50 -2.42 -4.35
CA VAL A 237 3.49 -1.39 -4.56
C VAL A 237 2.98 -0.96 -3.21
N GLY A 238 3.45 0.18 -2.72
CA GLY A 238 3.13 0.72 -1.40
C GLY A 238 2.37 2.03 -1.48
N LYS A 239 1.56 2.32 -0.47
CA LYS A 239 0.97 3.63 -0.24
C LYS A 239 0.94 3.92 1.25
N GLU A 240 1.49 5.05 1.64
CA GLU A 240 1.83 5.34 3.02
C GLU A 240 1.29 6.70 3.44
N LEU A 241 0.81 6.75 4.68
CA LEU A 241 0.41 7.97 5.35
C LEU A 241 1.33 8.18 6.56
N TYR A 242 2.17 9.20 6.46
CA TYR A 242 3.08 9.57 7.54
C TYR A 242 2.33 10.29 8.66
N SER A 243 2.83 10.17 9.88
CA SER A 243 2.17 10.72 11.06
C SER A 243 2.15 12.24 10.95
N GLY A 244 0.97 12.84 11.08
CA GLY A 244 0.77 14.28 10.92
C GLY A 244 0.84 14.79 9.48
N ALA A 245 1.12 13.93 8.49
CA ALA A 245 1.09 14.33 7.08
C ALA A 245 -0.35 14.51 6.59
N LYS A 246 -0.53 15.43 5.63
CA LYS A 246 -1.86 15.73 5.06
C LYS A 246 -2.23 14.86 3.87
N SER A 247 -1.24 14.28 3.21
CA SER A 247 -1.40 13.45 2.02
C SER A 247 -0.62 12.14 2.17
N SER A 248 -1.15 11.10 1.53
CA SER A 248 -0.43 9.85 1.35
C SER A 248 0.55 9.95 0.19
N VAL A 249 1.62 9.17 0.24
CA VAL A 249 2.60 9.01 -0.85
C VAL A 249 2.58 7.56 -1.29
N TYR A 250 2.60 7.30 -2.59
CA TYR A 250 2.74 5.93 -3.09
C TYR A 250 4.11 5.66 -3.71
N PHE A 251 4.46 4.38 -3.73
CA PHE A 251 5.75 3.86 -4.15
C PHE A 251 5.54 2.65 -5.05
N ILE A 252 6.17 2.64 -6.22
CA ILE A 252 6.08 1.52 -7.17
C ILE A 252 7.49 1.12 -7.60
N SER A 253 7.96 -0.02 -7.11
CA SER A 253 9.06 -0.75 -7.74
C SER A 253 8.47 -1.73 -8.73
N SER A 254 8.81 -1.58 -10.01
CA SER A 254 8.33 -2.46 -11.07
C SER A 254 9.12 -3.78 -11.08
N GLY A 255 8.44 -4.86 -11.45
CA GLY A 255 9.07 -6.12 -11.81
C GLY A 255 9.78 -6.04 -13.17
N THR A 256 10.00 -7.20 -13.78
CA THR A 256 10.66 -7.32 -15.10
C THR A 256 10.01 -8.43 -15.93
N ALA A 257 10.14 -8.35 -17.25
CA ALA A 257 9.84 -9.48 -18.13
C ALA A 257 10.97 -10.52 -18.18
N LYS A 258 12.15 -10.22 -17.64
CA LYS A 258 13.33 -11.08 -17.70
C LYS A 258 13.35 -12.10 -16.58
N GLY A 259 13.21 -13.38 -16.92
CA GLY A 259 13.26 -14.51 -15.99
C GLY A 259 11.98 -14.70 -15.19
N SER A 260 10.87 -14.10 -15.63
CA SER A 260 9.58 -14.10 -14.94
C SER A 260 8.70 -15.32 -15.26
N SER A 261 9.04 -16.12 -16.27
CA SER A 261 8.27 -17.29 -16.71
C SER A 261 9.03 -18.60 -16.51
N GLU A 262 8.32 -19.68 -16.18
CA GLU A 262 8.91 -21.01 -15.99
C GLU A 262 9.48 -21.60 -17.29
N SER A 263 8.94 -21.15 -18.43
CA SER A 263 9.26 -21.68 -19.76
C SER A 263 10.51 -21.06 -20.39
N ILE A 264 11.12 -20.08 -19.73
CA ILE A 264 12.29 -19.34 -20.21
C ILE A 264 13.46 -19.46 -19.22
N PRO A 265 14.70 -19.22 -19.66
CA PRO A 265 15.85 -19.25 -18.77
C PRO A 265 15.73 -18.22 -17.63
N ASN A 266 16.08 -18.63 -16.42
CA ASN A 266 16.11 -17.71 -15.27
C ASN A 266 17.07 -16.54 -15.50
N ASP A 267 16.69 -15.39 -14.93
CA ASP A 267 17.54 -14.22 -14.84
C ASP A 267 18.66 -14.42 -13.80
N ARG A 268 19.91 -14.38 -14.26
CA ARG A 268 21.08 -14.53 -13.38
C ARG A 268 21.27 -13.35 -12.45
N PHE A 269 20.82 -12.15 -12.84
CA PHE A 269 20.88 -10.99 -11.97
C PHE A 269 19.89 -11.13 -10.80
N GLY A 270 18.63 -11.44 -11.09
CA GLY A 270 17.61 -11.80 -10.10
C GLY A 270 18.08 -12.90 -9.14
N ILE A 271 18.69 -13.98 -9.66
CA ILE A 271 19.28 -15.05 -8.83
C ILE A 271 20.34 -14.51 -7.87
N LYS A 272 21.24 -13.63 -8.34
CA LYS A 272 22.26 -12.99 -7.48
C LYS A 272 21.65 -12.07 -6.42
N LEU A 273 20.49 -11.48 -6.69
CA LEU A 273 19.73 -10.70 -5.73
C LEU A 273 18.97 -11.57 -4.71
N GLY A 274 19.00 -12.89 -4.87
CA GLY A 274 18.43 -13.86 -3.94
C GLY A 274 17.02 -14.33 -4.29
N ALA A 275 16.52 -14.00 -5.48
CA ALA A 275 15.23 -14.47 -5.97
C ALA A 275 15.43 -15.55 -7.05
N PRO A 276 14.89 -16.77 -6.89
CA PRO A 276 15.06 -17.84 -7.88
C PRO A 276 14.41 -17.50 -9.23
N ARG A 277 13.40 -16.63 -9.20
CA ARG A 277 12.75 -15.98 -10.34
C ARG A 277 12.50 -14.51 -10.01
N THR A 278 12.32 -13.72 -11.04
CA THR A 278 12.00 -12.29 -10.94
C THR A 278 10.51 -12.06 -10.84
N ASP A 279 10.15 -10.88 -10.37
CA ASP A 279 8.75 -10.50 -10.18
C ASP A 279 8.18 -9.97 -11.51
N PRO A 280 6.90 -10.23 -11.85
CA PRO A 280 6.34 -9.89 -13.15
C PRO A 280 6.05 -8.38 -13.31
N LEU A 281 5.90 -7.94 -14.57
CA LEU A 281 5.39 -6.60 -14.93
C LEU A 281 3.89 -6.43 -14.62
N GLY A 282 3.40 -5.20 -14.78
CA GLY A 282 1.98 -4.85 -14.69
C GLY A 282 1.61 -3.94 -13.54
N GLN A 283 2.59 -3.34 -12.87
CA GLN A 283 2.37 -2.37 -11.80
C GLN A 283 2.05 -0.98 -12.37
N GLY A 284 1.33 -0.18 -11.59
CA GLY A 284 1.01 1.18 -11.96
C GLY A 284 0.11 1.86 -10.94
N VAL A 285 -0.49 2.97 -11.34
CA VAL A 285 -1.37 3.78 -10.50
C VAL A 285 -2.52 4.37 -11.31
N ILE A 286 -3.70 4.39 -10.72
CA ILE A 286 -4.84 5.15 -11.23
C ILE A 286 -4.88 6.49 -10.49
N ILE A 287 -4.83 7.58 -11.24
CA ILE A 287 -4.83 8.95 -10.76
C ILE A 287 -6.22 9.54 -10.99
N GLU A 288 -6.90 9.90 -9.92
CA GLU A 288 -8.14 10.67 -9.97
C GLU A 288 -7.85 12.14 -9.65
N PRO A 289 -8.03 13.06 -10.63
CA PRO A 289 -7.73 14.46 -10.40
C PRO A 289 -8.75 15.11 -9.46
N ARG A 290 -8.33 16.20 -8.80
CA ARG A 290 -9.22 16.98 -7.92
C ARG A 290 -10.48 17.47 -8.65
N ARG A 291 -11.63 17.36 -8.00
CA ARG A 291 -12.92 17.90 -8.50
C ARG A 291 -13.52 18.84 -7.46
N LYS A 292 -14.58 19.57 -7.85
CA LYS A 292 -15.18 20.64 -7.01
C LYS A 292 -15.47 20.20 -5.56
N ASN A 293 -15.87 18.94 -5.36
CA ASN A 293 -16.24 18.39 -4.05
C ASN A 293 -15.45 17.11 -3.68
N GLN A 294 -14.39 16.79 -4.43
CA GLN A 294 -13.62 15.56 -4.24
C GLN A 294 -12.14 15.88 -4.31
N LYS A 295 -11.40 15.46 -3.29
CA LYS A 295 -9.94 15.55 -3.29
C LYS A 295 -9.36 14.57 -4.32
N GLU A 296 -8.18 14.90 -4.80
CA GLU A 296 -7.34 14.00 -5.57
C GLU A 296 -7.13 12.67 -4.84
N LYS A 297 -7.10 11.56 -5.60
CA LYS A 297 -6.88 10.21 -5.08
C LYS A 297 -6.00 9.42 -6.03
N ASN A 298 -5.20 8.52 -5.47
CA ASN A 298 -4.25 7.68 -6.21
C ASN A 298 -4.41 6.23 -5.77
N TYR A 299 -4.59 5.30 -6.71
CA TYR A 299 -4.82 3.89 -6.43
C TYR A 299 -3.74 3.06 -7.11
N PRO A 300 -2.63 2.78 -6.41
CA PRO A 300 -1.57 1.98 -6.97
C PRO A 300 -1.97 0.49 -7.01
N PHE A 301 -1.57 -0.22 -8.06
CA PHE A 301 -1.94 -1.63 -8.31
C PHE A 301 -0.70 -2.48 -8.64
N ALA A 302 -0.75 -3.76 -8.29
CA ALA A 302 0.39 -4.68 -8.41
C ALA A 302 0.40 -5.52 -9.69
N SER A 303 -0.73 -5.62 -10.40
CA SER A 303 -0.87 -6.40 -11.63
C SER A 303 -1.83 -5.75 -12.63
N PHE A 304 -1.76 -6.18 -13.90
CA PHE A 304 -2.68 -5.76 -14.96
C PHE A 304 -4.15 -6.04 -14.59
N GLU A 305 -4.44 -7.20 -14.02
CA GLU A 305 -5.79 -7.59 -13.60
C GLU A 305 -6.35 -6.66 -12.51
N GLN A 306 -5.55 -6.35 -11.49
CA GLN A 306 -5.94 -5.39 -10.46
C GLN A 306 -6.17 -3.99 -11.06
N GLY A 307 -5.25 -3.53 -11.92
CA GLY A 307 -5.34 -2.22 -12.57
C GLY A 307 -6.58 -2.10 -13.44
N GLU A 308 -6.87 -3.09 -14.28
CA GLU A 308 -8.03 -3.13 -15.16
C GLU A 308 -9.35 -3.11 -14.37
N MET A 309 -9.47 -3.97 -13.35
CA MET A 309 -10.70 -4.03 -12.56
C MET A 309 -10.95 -2.72 -11.79
N ALA A 310 -9.92 -2.19 -11.12
CA ALA A 310 -10.04 -0.94 -10.38
C ALA A 310 -10.38 0.22 -11.31
N ASN A 311 -9.76 0.29 -12.49
CA ASN A 311 -10.04 1.36 -13.46
C ASN A 311 -11.45 1.27 -14.02
N ASN A 312 -11.90 0.08 -14.43
CA ASN A 312 -13.25 -0.10 -14.93
C ASN A 312 -14.31 0.24 -13.87
N ALA A 313 -14.06 -0.09 -12.60
CA ALA A 313 -14.94 0.24 -11.50
C ALA A 313 -14.99 1.76 -11.23
N LEU A 314 -13.83 2.43 -11.19
CA LEU A 314 -13.72 3.87 -10.99
C LEU A 314 -14.32 4.66 -12.15
N ASP A 315 -14.06 4.26 -13.39
CA ASP A 315 -14.63 4.89 -14.59
C ASP A 315 -16.16 4.82 -14.59
N LEU A 316 -16.71 3.67 -14.17
CA LEU A 316 -18.15 3.50 -14.03
C LEU A 316 -18.72 4.36 -12.88
N LEU A 317 -18.04 4.40 -11.74
CA LEU A 317 -18.45 5.24 -10.62
C LEU A 317 -18.48 6.71 -11.04
N ASP A 318 -17.40 7.23 -11.61
CA ASP A 318 -17.30 8.59 -12.14
C ASP A 318 -18.44 8.90 -13.12
N TRP A 319 -18.69 7.97 -14.07
CA TRP A 319 -19.78 8.13 -15.03
C TRP A 319 -21.14 8.26 -14.33
N THR A 320 -21.42 7.44 -13.32
CA THR A 320 -22.69 7.52 -12.57
C THR A 320 -22.79 8.77 -11.69
N GLU A 321 -21.69 9.24 -11.12
CA GLU A 321 -21.62 10.46 -10.31
C GLU A 321 -21.93 11.68 -11.18
N LYS A 322 -21.34 11.75 -12.38
CA LYS A 322 -21.63 12.79 -13.39
C LYS A 322 -23.10 12.81 -13.81
N LYS A 323 -23.81 11.68 -13.69
CA LYS A 323 -25.24 11.57 -13.97
C LYS A 323 -26.13 11.78 -12.74
N GLY A 324 -25.56 11.81 -11.54
CA GLY A 324 -26.32 11.95 -10.29
C GLY A 324 -27.17 10.73 -9.93
N ILE A 325 -26.81 9.53 -10.42
CA ILE A 325 -27.62 8.31 -10.23
C ILE A 325 -26.94 7.25 -9.35
N THR A 326 -25.73 7.51 -8.84
CA THR A 326 -24.94 6.55 -8.06
C THR A 326 -25.70 5.98 -6.87
N ALA A 327 -26.29 6.85 -6.04
CA ALA A 327 -27.03 6.43 -4.85
C ALA A 327 -28.23 5.54 -5.18
N GLU A 328 -29.01 5.91 -6.21
CA GLU A 328 -30.15 5.11 -6.70
C GLU A 328 -29.69 3.73 -7.17
N LEU A 329 -28.59 3.65 -7.92
CA LEU A 329 -28.06 2.39 -8.42
C LEU A 329 -27.52 1.50 -7.29
N LEU A 330 -26.79 2.06 -6.32
CA LEU A 330 -26.31 1.31 -5.17
C LEU A 330 -27.47 0.76 -4.32
N GLU A 331 -28.51 1.56 -4.09
CA GLU A 331 -29.72 1.10 -3.39
C GLU A 331 -30.40 -0.03 -4.17
N LYS A 332 -30.54 0.12 -5.49
CA LYS A 332 -31.11 -0.90 -6.37
C LYS A 332 -30.31 -2.20 -6.34
N ILE A 333 -28.98 -2.13 -6.40
CA ILE A 333 -28.09 -3.30 -6.30
C ILE A 333 -28.29 -4.02 -4.97
N ARG A 334 -28.33 -3.27 -3.86
CA ARG A 334 -28.58 -3.87 -2.52
C ARG A 334 -29.95 -4.56 -2.44
N LYS A 335 -30.96 -4.04 -3.15
CA LYS A 335 -32.30 -4.62 -3.17
C LYS A 335 -32.42 -5.85 -4.08
N GLU A 336 -31.82 -5.80 -5.27
CA GLU A 336 -32.00 -6.83 -6.31
C GLU A 336 -30.92 -7.91 -6.31
N VAL A 337 -29.68 -7.58 -5.93
CA VAL A 337 -28.55 -8.52 -5.94
C VAL A 337 -28.38 -9.19 -4.58
N GLU A 338 -28.13 -8.39 -3.54
CA GLU A 338 -27.87 -8.86 -2.19
C GLU A 338 -27.91 -7.71 -1.18
N SER A 339 -28.76 -7.82 -0.15
CA SER A 339 -28.87 -6.80 0.89
C SER A 339 -27.83 -6.95 2.00
N LYS A 340 -27.38 -8.18 2.29
CA LYS A 340 -26.32 -8.46 3.25
C LYS A 340 -25.67 -9.83 2.96
N PRO A 341 -24.38 -10.00 3.27
CA PRO A 341 -23.72 -11.29 3.19
C PRO A 341 -24.20 -12.22 4.31
N LYS A 342 -24.09 -13.54 4.10
CA LYS A 342 -24.26 -14.53 5.18
C LYS A 342 -22.89 -14.98 5.66
N ILE A 343 -22.58 -14.63 6.92
CA ILE A 343 -21.31 -14.90 7.57
C ILE A 343 -21.49 -16.05 8.55
N SER A 344 -20.62 -17.06 8.47
CA SER A 344 -20.69 -18.23 9.36
C SER A 344 -19.31 -18.77 9.67
N LEU A 345 -19.10 -19.21 10.92
CA LEU A 345 -17.91 -19.97 11.31
C LEU A 345 -17.99 -21.37 10.72
N VAL A 346 -16.88 -21.85 10.16
CA VAL A 346 -16.81 -23.19 9.59
C VAL A 346 -16.50 -24.20 10.68
N SER A 347 -17.47 -25.08 10.97
CA SER A 347 -17.35 -26.11 12.00
C SER A 347 -16.11 -26.98 11.80
N GLY A 348 -15.37 -27.24 12.87
CA GLY A 348 -14.16 -28.09 12.88
C GLY A 348 -12.92 -27.51 12.20
N LYS A 349 -12.96 -26.29 11.64
CA LYS A 349 -11.80 -25.64 11.00
C LYS A 349 -11.15 -24.53 11.83
N SER A 350 -11.84 -24.04 12.85
CA SER A 350 -11.25 -23.08 13.79
C SER A 350 -10.51 -23.81 14.91
N ARG A 351 -9.37 -23.28 15.34
CA ARG A 351 -8.52 -23.83 16.39
C ARG A 351 -8.39 -22.82 17.52
N VAL A 352 -8.78 -23.24 18.71
CA VAL A 352 -8.62 -22.49 19.96
C VAL A 352 -7.18 -22.69 20.46
N SER A 353 -6.57 -21.65 21.00
CA SER A 353 -5.25 -21.71 21.61
C SER A 353 -5.24 -22.56 22.88
N GLY A 354 -4.05 -22.97 23.32
CA GLY A 354 -3.88 -23.61 24.62
C GLY A 354 -4.06 -22.62 25.79
N ASP A 355 -3.98 -23.16 27.00
CA ASP A 355 -4.16 -22.42 28.25
C ASP A 355 -3.17 -21.25 28.41
N GLU A 356 -2.02 -21.27 27.71
CA GLU A 356 -1.00 -20.22 27.78
C GLU A 356 -1.47 -18.84 27.30
N ASN A 357 -2.52 -18.80 26.47
CA ASN A 357 -3.12 -17.55 25.99
C ASN A 357 -4.47 -17.26 26.66
N MET A 358 -4.90 -18.07 27.62
CA MET A 358 -6.15 -17.85 28.34
C MET A 358 -5.95 -16.84 29.49
N GLU A 359 -6.96 -16.00 29.74
CA GLU A 359 -6.93 -15.14 30.92
C GLU A 359 -7.14 -15.95 32.21
N ASP A 360 -6.51 -15.51 33.30
CA ASP A 360 -6.75 -16.09 34.62
C ASP A 360 -8.18 -15.79 35.10
N THR A 361 -8.82 -16.78 35.72
CA THR A 361 -10.13 -16.58 36.36
C THR A 361 -9.99 -15.58 37.52
N PRO A 362 -10.84 -14.55 37.61
CA PRO A 362 -10.81 -13.60 38.73
C PRO A 362 -11.03 -14.31 40.07
N ALA A 363 -10.27 -13.93 41.11
CA ALA A 363 -10.40 -14.53 42.44
C ALA A 363 -11.83 -14.44 42.99
N GLU A 364 -12.32 -15.51 43.61
CA GLU A 364 -13.69 -15.63 44.15
C GLU A 364 -14.01 -14.58 45.22
N THR A 365 -13.07 -14.35 46.13
CA THR A 365 -13.20 -13.36 47.19
C THR A 365 -12.02 -12.41 47.19
N VAL A 366 -12.29 -11.13 47.42
CA VAL A 366 -11.28 -10.07 47.48
C VAL A 366 -11.43 -9.31 48.78
N LYS A 367 -10.31 -9.09 49.49
CA LYS A 367 -10.31 -8.32 50.74
C LYS A 367 -10.54 -6.83 50.44
N VAL A 368 -11.56 -6.21 51.01
CA VAL A 368 -11.92 -4.79 50.93
C VAL A 368 -12.10 -4.25 52.35
N ASP A 369 -11.31 -3.25 52.73
CA ASP A 369 -11.34 -2.61 54.06
C ASP A 369 -11.40 -3.59 55.24
N GLY A 370 -10.65 -4.70 55.14
CA GLY A 370 -10.59 -5.74 56.17
C GLY A 370 -11.56 -6.91 55.97
N ALA A 371 -12.68 -6.70 55.26
CA ALA A 371 -13.70 -7.72 55.00
C ALA A 371 -13.47 -8.46 53.67
N TRP A 372 -13.90 -9.72 53.57
CA TRP A 372 -13.88 -10.46 52.31
C TRP A 372 -15.19 -10.23 51.55
N VAL A 373 -15.09 -9.76 50.31
CA VAL A 373 -16.23 -9.51 49.42
C VAL A 373 -16.17 -10.45 48.24
N THR A 374 -17.31 -11.03 47.86
CA THR A 374 -17.43 -11.88 46.67
C THR A 374 -17.23 -11.07 45.41
N ASN A 375 -16.33 -11.51 44.54
CA ASN A 375 -16.12 -10.89 43.24
C ASN A 375 -17.23 -11.36 42.27
N PRO A 376 -18.06 -10.45 41.72
CA PRO A 376 -19.13 -10.82 40.79
C PRO A 376 -18.62 -11.46 39.50
N TYR A 377 -17.36 -11.24 39.14
CA TYR A 377 -16.75 -11.78 37.92
C TYR A 377 -16.07 -13.14 38.12
N SER A 378 -16.01 -13.66 39.35
CA SER A 378 -15.31 -14.93 39.64
C SER A 378 -15.92 -16.16 38.97
N LYS A 379 -17.21 -16.12 38.65
CA LYS A 379 -17.95 -17.21 37.98
C LYS A 379 -18.16 -16.95 36.47
N MET A 380 -17.46 -15.98 35.90
CA MET A 380 -17.58 -15.70 34.47
C MET A 380 -16.97 -16.84 33.66
N GLU A 381 -17.62 -17.18 32.53
CA GLU A 381 -17.05 -18.14 31.58
C GLU A 381 -15.81 -17.52 30.93
N MET A 382 -14.67 -18.17 31.12
CA MET A 382 -13.42 -17.75 30.54
C MET A 382 -13.36 -18.15 29.06
N ARG A 383 -12.91 -17.23 28.20
CA ARG A 383 -12.86 -17.44 26.75
C ARG A 383 -11.41 -17.53 26.31
N ALA A 384 -11.00 -18.70 25.83
CA ALA A 384 -9.70 -18.85 25.20
C ALA A 384 -9.70 -18.19 23.81
N PRO A 385 -8.61 -17.48 23.44
CA PRO A 385 -8.45 -16.94 22.10
C PRO A 385 -8.23 -18.05 21.07
N TYR A 386 -8.38 -17.71 19.80
CA TYR A 386 -8.15 -18.61 18.68
C TYR A 386 -6.76 -18.44 18.09
N ASP A 387 -6.08 -19.55 17.81
CA ASP A 387 -4.92 -19.59 16.92
C ASP A 387 -5.35 -19.34 15.48
N SER A 388 -6.49 -19.90 15.08
CA SER A 388 -7.05 -19.74 13.74
C SER A 388 -8.57 -19.74 13.75
N LEU A 389 -9.18 -18.77 13.09
CA LEU A 389 -10.62 -18.68 12.81
C LEU A 389 -10.87 -18.89 11.32
N THR A 390 -11.86 -19.71 10.95
CA THR A 390 -12.29 -19.86 9.55
C THR A 390 -13.74 -19.44 9.37
N TYR A 391 -13.98 -18.46 8.50
CA TYR A 391 -15.29 -17.98 8.13
C TYR A 391 -15.63 -18.33 6.67
N ASN A 392 -16.88 -18.72 6.44
CA ASN A 392 -17.49 -18.72 5.12
C ASN A 392 -18.42 -17.52 5.01
N ILE A 393 -18.13 -16.65 4.05
CA ILE A 393 -18.88 -15.46 3.72
C ILE A 393 -19.56 -15.72 2.38
N GLU A 394 -20.83 -16.11 2.44
CA GLU A 394 -21.67 -16.27 1.25
C GLU A 394 -22.12 -14.88 0.80
N THR A 395 -21.55 -14.41 -0.32
CA THR A 395 -21.82 -13.07 -0.87
C THR A 395 -21.61 -13.01 -2.38
N LYS A 396 -22.35 -12.15 -3.06
CA LYS A 396 -22.15 -11.84 -4.49
C LYS A 396 -21.47 -10.50 -4.73
N LEU A 397 -21.37 -9.67 -3.70
CA LEU A 397 -20.83 -8.31 -3.76
C LEU A 397 -19.48 -8.23 -3.02
N PRO A 398 -18.65 -7.22 -3.31
CA PRO A 398 -17.38 -7.01 -2.62
C PRO A 398 -17.56 -6.82 -1.12
N VAL A 399 -16.59 -7.31 -0.34
CA VAL A 399 -16.59 -7.23 1.13
C VAL A 399 -15.37 -6.49 1.62
N THR A 400 -15.56 -5.50 2.49
CA THR A 400 -14.47 -4.71 3.07
C THR A 400 -14.11 -5.23 4.46
N LEU A 401 -12.85 -5.54 4.71
CA LEU A 401 -12.32 -5.84 6.04
C LEU A 401 -11.63 -4.60 6.62
N HIS A 402 -12.29 -3.98 7.60
CA HIS A 402 -11.78 -2.85 8.35
C HIS A 402 -10.85 -3.32 9.46
N ILE A 403 -9.66 -2.72 9.51
CA ILE A 403 -8.59 -3.07 10.46
C ILE A 403 -8.47 -1.93 11.48
N LEU A 404 -9.22 -2.02 12.57
CA LEU A 404 -9.31 -0.93 13.55
C LEU A 404 -8.32 -1.14 14.68
N SER A 405 -7.56 -0.10 15.01
CA SER A 405 -6.59 -0.15 16.11
C SER A 405 -6.39 1.23 16.74
N ASN A 406 -5.71 1.26 17.89
CA ASN A 406 -5.15 2.48 18.44
C ASN A 406 -6.15 3.60 18.78
N ALA A 407 -7.35 3.26 19.26
CA ALA A 407 -8.32 4.24 19.78
C ALA A 407 -8.02 4.73 21.20
N ARG A 408 -7.26 3.95 21.98
CA ARG A 408 -6.80 4.26 23.33
C ARG A 408 -7.90 4.80 24.26
N LEU A 409 -9.03 4.09 24.29
CA LEU A 409 -10.16 4.39 25.18
C LEU A 409 -9.67 4.41 26.64
N GLY A 410 -10.05 5.45 27.38
CA GLY A 410 -9.60 5.70 28.75
C GLY A 410 -8.31 6.50 28.88
N SER A 411 -7.73 6.99 27.78
CA SER A 411 -6.58 7.91 27.82
C SER A 411 -7.02 9.37 27.67
N SER A 412 -6.17 10.32 28.08
CA SER A 412 -6.38 11.75 27.82
C SER A 412 -6.35 12.15 26.34
N SER A 413 -5.96 11.22 25.47
CA SER A 413 -5.90 11.38 24.02
C SER A 413 -6.79 10.37 23.29
N GLU A 414 -7.83 9.86 23.97
CA GLU A 414 -8.72 8.85 23.39
C GLU A 414 -9.40 9.34 22.12
N GLY A 415 -9.61 8.42 21.18
CA GLY A 415 -10.25 8.68 19.89
C GLY A 415 -11.68 8.14 19.82
N PHE A 416 -12.44 8.17 20.92
CA PHE A 416 -13.76 7.53 20.97
C PHE A 416 -14.74 8.11 19.94
N ASP A 417 -14.84 9.44 19.85
CA ASP A 417 -15.79 10.09 18.94
C ASP A 417 -15.42 9.85 17.47
N ASP A 418 -14.14 9.95 17.11
CA ASP A 418 -13.65 9.66 15.77
C ASP A 418 -13.87 8.19 15.39
N LEU A 419 -13.62 7.26 16.32
CA LEU A 419 -13.91 5.84 16.14
C LEU A 419 -15.40 5.59 15.96
N LYS A 420 -16.24 6.16 16.82
CA LYS A 420 -17.69 5.97 16.78
C LYS A 420 -18.28 6.51 15.48
N LYS A 421 -17.85 7.69 15.05
CA LYS A 421 -18.23 8.28 13.77
C LYS A 421 -17.82 7.38 12.61
N TYR A 422 -16.56 6.96 12.56
CA TYR A 422 -16.06 6.05 11.52
C TYR A 422 -16.87 4.74 11.50
N HIS A 423 -17.14 4.17 12.68
CA HIS A 423 -17.87 2.91 12.82
C HIS A 423 -19.30 3.03 12.27
N GLN A 424 -20.00 4.10 12.62
CA GLN A 424 -21.34 4.38 12.09
C GLN A 424 -21.32 4.57 10.57
N GLU A 425 -20.43 5.44 10.07
CA GLU A 425 -20.41 5.85 8.66
C GLU A 425 -19.91 4.74 7.72
N GLN A 426 -18.91 3.96 8.13
CA GLN A 426 -18.21 3.01 7.24
C GLN A 426 -18.60 1.56 7.47
N ILE A 427 -19.10 1.21 8.67
CA ILE A 427 -19.34 -0.19 9.05
C ILE A 427 -20.83 -0.45 9.24
N GLU A 428 -21.50 0.28 10.15
CA GLU A 428 -22.90 -0.01 10.51
C GLU A 428 -23.86 0.18 9.33
N PHE A 429 -23.67 1.22 8.52
CA PHE A 429 -24.51 1.48 7.34
C PHE A 429 -24.15 0.66 6.10
N ASN A 430 -23.07 -0.12 6.13
CA ASN A 430 -22.66 -0.98 5.02
C ASN A 430 -22.59 -2.45 5.47
N PRO A 431 -23.61 -3.28 5.17
CA PRO A 431 -23.67 -4.67 5.63
C PRO A 431 -22.55 -5.57 5.05
N HIS A 432 -21.86 -5.13 4.00
CA HIS A 432 -20.71 -5.81 3.40
C HIS A 432 -19.37 -5.39 4.03
N SER A 433 -19.38 -4.53 5.03
CA SER A 433 -18.23 -4.24 5.87
C SER A 433 -18.09 -5.29 6.97
N LEU A 434 -16.86 -5.74 7.22
CA LEU A 434 -16.45 -6.62 8.30
C LEU A 434 -15.40 -5.90 9.14
N VAL A 435 -15.29 -6.21 10.42
CA VAL A 435 -14.33 -5.55 11.31
C VAL A 435 -13.56 -6.53 12.15
N VAL A 436 -12.26 -6.27 12.27
CA VAL A 436 -11.38 -6.87 13.26
C VAL A 436 -10.80 -5.75 14.10
N PHE A 437 -11.01 -5.84 15.41
CA PHE A 437 -10.42 -4.90 16.35
C PHE A 437 -9.07 -5.41 16.84
N LEU A 438 -8.02 -4.64 16.59
CA LEU A 438 -6.65 -4.99 16.93
C LEU A 438 -6.22 -4.32 18.24
N ARG A 439 -4.91 -4.09 18.37
CA ARG A 439 -4.29 -3.57 19.57
C ARG A 439 -4.75 -2.17 19.96
N ASN A 440 -4.53 -1.83 21.24
CA ASN A 440 -4.69 -0.48 21.78
C ASN A 440 -6.06 0.15 21.51
N MET A 441 -7.12 -0.64 21.35
CA MET A 441 -8.47 -0.10 21.40
C MET A 441 -8.74 0.48 22.80
N ILE A 442 -8.32 -0.23 23.84
CA ILE A 442 -8.27 0.26 25.22
C ILE A 442 -6.83 0.68 25.56
N ASP A 443 -6.69 1.78 26.31
CA ASP A 443 -5.39 2.24 26.77
C ASP A 443 -4.74 1.27 27.77
N LYS A 444 -3.41 1.21 27.78
CA LYS A 444 -2.64 0.31 28.67
C LYS A 444 -2.90 0.58 30.16
N ASP A 445 -3.22 1.83 30.52
CA ASP A 445 -3.42 2.24 31.90
C ASP A 445 -4.89 2.10 32.34
N ALA A 446 -5.79 1.70 31.43
CA ALA A 446 -7.22 1.57 31.71
C ALA A 446 -7.55 0.60 32.84
N GLY A 447 -6.81 -0.51 32.99
CA GLY A 447 -7.05 -1.47 34.07
C GLY A 447 -6.85 -0.92 35.48
N SER A 448 -6.04 0.14 35.61
CA SER A 448 -5.78 0.88 36.85
C SER A 448 -6.72 2.08 37.04
N SER A 449 -7.53 2.41 36.04
CA SER A 449 -8.41 3.58 36.08
C SER A 449 -9.62 3.33 36.99
N PRO A 450 -10.06 4.33 37.78
CA PRO A 450 -11.36 4.29 38.45
C PRO A 450 -12.54 4.05 37.47
N GLN A 451 -12.39 4.47 36.21
CA GLN A 451 -13.40 4.37 35.15
C GLN A 451 -13.29 3.09 34.32
N ARG A 452 -12.50 2.10 34.74
CA ARG A 452 -12.19 0.92 33.90
C ARG A 452 -13.42 0.16 33.36
N MET A 453 -14.51 0.10 34.13
CA MET A 453 -15.76 -0.54 33.68
C MET A 453 -16.50 0.32 32.65
N GLU A 454 -16.49 1.63 32.80
CA GLU A 454 -17.02 2.57 31.79
C GLU A 454 -16.25 2.43 30.48
N ILE A 455 -14.92 2.36 30.55
CA ILE A 455 -14.04 2.16 29.39
C ILE A 455 -14.34 0.84 28.67
N LEU A 456 -14.49 -0.27 29.41
CA LEU A 456 -14.90 -1.55 28.85
C LEU A 456 -16.29 -1.48 28.19
N ASN A 457 -17.24 -0.77 28.82
CA ASN A 457 -18.59 -0.62 28.29
C ASN A 457 -18.64 0.26 27.03
N LYS A 458 -17.83 1.33 26.95
CA LYS A 458 -17.63 2.11 25.72
C LYS A 458 -17.13 1.22 24.59
N TYR A 459 -16.14 0.37 24.87
CA TYR A 459 -15.64 -0.54 23.84
C TYR A 459 -16.69 -1.59 23.43
N LYS A 460 -17.43 -2.14 24.40
CA LYS A 460 -18.57 -3.03 24.16
C LYS A 460 -19.63 -2.38 23.27
N GLU A 461 -19.96 -1.10 23.48
CA GLU A 461 -20.91 -0.35 22.67
C GLU A 461 -20.48 -0.32 21.19
N ILE A 462 -19.22 0.04 20.93
CA ILE A 462 -18.67 0.05 19.57
C ILE A 462 -18.79 -1.32 18.92
N ILE A 463 -18.35 -2.39 19.58
CA ILE A 463 -18.41 -3.76 19.03
C ILE A 463 -19.87 -4.17 18.73
N ASN A 464 -20.80 -3.86 19.64
CA ASN A 464 -22.19 -4.24 19.49
C ASN A 464 -22.92 -3.48 18.38
N GLY A 465 -22.47 -2.27 18.01
CA GLY A 465 -23.01 -1.52 16.86
C GLY A 465 -22.93 -2.30 15.55
N ALA A 466 -21.91 -3.15 15.40
CA ALA A 466 -21.67 -3.97 14.21
C ALA A 466 -21.49 -5.46 14.58
N LYS A 467 -22.30 -5.95 15.53
CA LYS A 467 -22.16 -7.30 16.09
C LYS A 467 -22.14 -8.41 15.03
N SER A 468 -22.95 -8.30 13.97
CA SER A 468 -22.99 -9.30 12.89
C SER A 468 -21.81 -9.21 11.92
N GLN A 469 -21.03 -8.13 11.97
CA GLN A 469 -19.91 -7.83 11.08
C GLN A 469 -18.55 -7.97 11.79
N THR A 470 -18.56 -7.97 13.13
CA THR A 470 -17.34 -8.13 13.93
C THR A 470 -16.87 -9.57 13.89
N LEU A 471 -15.67 -9.78 13.34
CA LEU A 471 -15.06 -11.09 13.23
C LEU A 471 -14.27 -11.45 14.49
N ALA A 472 -13.49 -10.52 15.03
CA ALA A 472 -12.64 -10.82 16.17
C ALA A 472 -12.19 -9.57 16.95
N ILE A 473 -11.82 -9.81 18.21
CA ILE A 473 -11.16 -8.85 19.10
C ILE A 473 -9.77 -9.39 19.45
N MET A 474 -8.73 -8.58 19.24
CA MET A 474 -7.38 -8.93 19.64
C MET A 474 -7.19 -8.76 21.13
N MET A 475 -6.81 -9.84 21.79
CA MET A 475 -6.32 -9.87 23.16
C MET A 475 -4.89 -9.31 23.21
N CYS A 476 -4.79 -8.00 23.00
CA CYS A 476 -3.53 -7.26 22.98
C CYS A 476 -2.93 -7.04 24.38
N GLU A 477 -1.75 -6.44 24.45
CA GLU A 477 -1.06 -6.10 25.70
C GLU A 477 -1.95 -5.33 26.72
N SER A 478 -2.79 -4.39 26.27
CA SER A 478 -3.65 -3.62 27.19
C SER A 478 -4.65 -4.48 27.94
N LEU A 479 -5.25 -5.47 27.25
CA LEU A 479 -6.22 -6.39 27.86
C LEU A 479 -5.54 -7.42 28.77
N ARG A 480 -4.30 -7.81 28.43
CA ARG A 480 -3.49 -8.75 29.23
C ARG A 480 -2.80 -8.12 30.44
N SER A 481 -2.99 -6.83 30.68
CA SER A 481 -2.32 -6.12 31.77
C SER A 481 -2.70 -6.66 33.15
N ASN A 482 -1.70 -6.88 34.01
CA ASN A 482 -1.92 -7.28 35.41
C ASN A 482 -2.72 -6.26 36.23
N ALA A 483 -2.92 -5.04 35.72
CA ALA A 483 -3.76 -4.03 36.36
C ALA A 483 -5.22 -4.49 36.50
N TRP A 484 -5.74 -5.26 35.54
CA TRP A 484 -7.12 -5.77 35.55
C TRP A 484 -7.38 -6.80 36.66
N LYS A 485 -6.32 -7.47 37.14
CA LYS A 485 -6.37 -8.47 38.20
C LYS A 485 -6.43 -7.86 39.61
N LYS A 486 -6.38 -6.53 39.73
CA LYS A 486 -6.38 -5.82 41.02
C LYS A 486 -7.72 -5.15 41.28
N LYS A 487 -8.07 -5.01 42.56
CA LYS A 487 -9.15 -4.08 42.97
C LYS A 487 -8.66 -2.64 42.86
N ILE A 488 -9.55 -1.74 42.46
CA ILE A 488 -9.24 -0.30 42.31
C ILE A 488 -10.29 0.50 43.06
N LYS A 489 -9.88 1.47 43.88
CA LYS A 489 -10.81 2.39 44.56
C LYS A 489 -11.44 3.30 43.50
N ILE A 490 -12.77 3.32 43.42
CA ILE A 490 -13.53 4.11 42.45
C ILE A 490 -14.24 5.32 43.05
N GLY A 491 -14.41 5.36 44.37
CA GLY A 491 -15.05 6.47 45.06
C GLY A 491 -15.20 6.21 46.55
N GLU A 492 -16.00 7.05 47.18
CA GLU A 492 -16.46 6.93 48.56
C GLU A 492 -17.98 7.14 48.57
N GLU A 493 -18.71 6.29 49.26
CA GLU A 493 -20.15 6.42 49.49
C GLU A 493 -20.40 6.71 50.96
N ASP A 494 -21.30 7.65 51.25
CA ASP A 494 -21.77 7.92 52.61
C ASP A 494 -22.70 6.78 53.03
N TYR A 495 -22.32 6.08 54.09
CA TYR A 495 -23.13 5.05 54.73
C TYR A 495 -23.61 5.60 56.07
N GLU A 496 -24.92 5.49 56.34
CA GLU A 496 -25.47 5.80 57.66
C GLU A 496 -25.29 4.56 58.53
N ASP A 497 -24.51 4.69 59.60
CA ASP A 497 -24.36 3.60 60.57
C ASP A 497 -25.59 3.60 61.48
N ASP A 498 -26.39 2.53 61.38
CA ASP A 498 -27.66 2.35 62.11
C ASP A 498 -27.46 2.37 63.65
N GLU A 499 -26.24 2.16 64.14
CA GLU A 499 -25.92 2.13 65.58
C GLU A 499 -25.48 3.50 66.16
N GLU A 500 -24.85 4.39 65.37
CA GLU A 500 -24.28 5.65 65.87
C GLU A 500 -24.84 6.93 65.22
N ASN A 501 -25.71 6.83 64.20
CA ASN A 501 -26.24 7.99 63.46
C ASN A 501 -25.12 8.86 62.83
N GLU A 502 -23.92 8.31 62.66
CA GLU A 502 -22.79 8.96 62.02
C GLU A 502 -22.70 8.55 60.54
N LYS A 503 -22.42 9.53 59.67
CA LYS A 503 -22.13 9.29 58.26
C LYS A 503 -20.70 8.79 58.10
N VAL A 504 -20.55 7.49 57.90
CA VAL A 504 -19.24 6.87 57.66
C VAL A 504 -19.00 6.78 56.15
N LYS A 505 -17.88 7.35 55.68
CA LYS A 505 -17.47 7.24 54.27
C LYS A 505 -16.84 5.87 54.00
N LYS A 506 -17.53 5.02 53.25
CA LYS A 506 -17.02 3.71 52.83
C LYS A 506 -16.40 3.79 51.45
N SER A 507 -15.18 3.26 51.30
CA SER A 507 -14.52 3.25 50.00
C SER A 507 -15.20 2.23 49.06
N VAL A 508 -15.59 2.68 47.87
CA VAL A 508 -16.15 1.81 46.82
C VAL A 508 -15.02 1.32 45.94
N TYR A 509 -15.03 0.04 45.59
CA TYR A 509 -14.00 -0.59 44.77
C TYR A 509 -14.59 -1.25 43.53
N SER A 510 -13.89 -1.10 42.40
CA SER A 510 -14.06 -1.98 41.25
C SER A 510 -13.30 -3.28 41.51
N MET A 511 -13.96 -4.43 41.30
CA MET A 511 -13.41 -5.76 41.53
C MET A 511 -12.58 -6.27 40.34
N PRO A 512 -11.56 -7.12 40.56
CA PRO A 512 -10.77 -7.74 39.49
C PRO A 512 -11.65 -8.38 38.42
N ILE A 513 -11.26 -8.24 37.16
CA ILE A 513 -12.02 -8.74 35.99
C ILE A 513 -11.05 -9.27 34.94
N ALA A 514 -11.48 -10.27 34.16
CA ALA A 514 -10.81 -10.71 32.94
C ALA A 514 -11.42 -9.97 31.73
N PRO A 515 -10.80 -8.85 31.28
CA PRO A 515 -11.45 -7.94 30.35
C PRO A 515 -11.69 -8.55 28.96
N GLY A 516 -10.81 -9.42 28.46
CA GLY A 516 -10.98 -10.08 27.16
C GLY A 516 -12.21 -10.99 27.18
N SER A 517 -12.28 -11.88 28.16
CA SER A 517 -13.38 -12.81 28.39
C SER A 517 -14.70 -12.09 28.65
N TYR A 518 -14.65 -10.95 29.34
CA TYR A 518 -15.82 -10.08 29.53
C TYR A 518 -16.34 -9.55 28.20
N LEU A 519 -15.48 -8.91 27.39
CA LEU A 519 -15.86 -8.37 26.09
C LEU A 519 -16.37 -9.46 25.15
N ALA A 520 -15.68 -10.60 25.09
CA ALA A 520 -16.05 -11.73 24.25
C ALA A 520 -17.43 -12.30 24.60
N LYS A 521 -17.70 -12.47 25.90
CA LYS A 521 -19.01 -12.95 26.39
C LYS A 521 -20.12 -11.95 26.10
N GLU A 522 -19.91 -10.69 26.45
CA GLU A 522 -20.94 -9.64 26.33
C GLU A 522 -21.28 -9.29 24.88
N THR A 523 -20.32 -9.44 23.97
CA THR A 523 -20.50 -9.13 22.55
C THR A 523 -20.74 -10.38 21.70
N ASN A 524 -20.52 -11.58 22.24
CA ASN A 524 -20.46 -12.84 21.49
C ASN A 524 -19.45 -12.78 20.32
N THR A 525 -18.28 -12.18 20.57
CA THR A 525 -17.22 -12.01 19.57
C THR A 525 -16.01 -12.88 19.93
N PRO A 526 -15.44 -13.63 18.98
CA PRO A 526 -14.22 -14.40 19.21
C PRO A 526 -13.02 -13.54 19.60
N LEU A 527 -12.16 -14.08 20.46
CA LEU A 527 -10.85 -13.50 20.78
C LEU A 527 -9.78 -14.08 19.86
N ILE A 528 -8.83 -13.24 19.44
CA ILE A 528 -7.60 -13.64 18.76
C ILE A 528 -6.40 -13.12 19.54
N HIS A 529 -5.22 -13.68 19.33
CA HIS A 529 -3.97 -13.21 19.92
C HIS A 529 -2.96 -12.80 18.83
N HIS A 530 -1.73 -12.50 19.25
CA HIS A 530 -0.65 -12.13 18.32
C HIS A 530 -0.36 -13.27 17.33
N LEU A 531 -0.39 -12.95 16.04
CA LEU A 531 -0.19 -13.84 14.89
C LEU A 531 -1.26 -14.92 14.71
N SER A 532 -2.43 -14.77 15.35
CA SER A 532 -3.59 -15.58 14.99
C SER A 532 -3.98 -15.37 13.53
N LEU A 533 -4.49 -16.44 12.91
CA LEU A 533 -4.96 -16.44 11.53
C LEU A 533 -6.47 -16.26 11.48
N ILE A 534 -6.98 -15.41 10.58
CA ILE A 534 -8.38 -15.41 10.17
C ILE A 534 -8.44 -15.77 8.69
N LYS A 535 -9.09 -16.88 8.37
CA LYS A 535 -9.26 -17.41 7.02
C LYS A 535 -10.68 -17.10 6.55
N LEU A 536 -10.81 -16.36 5.46
CA LEU A 536 -12.10 -15.95 4.91
C LEU A 536 -12.30 -16.61 3.54
N THR A 537 -13.33 -17.44 3.39
CA THR A 537 -13.75 -17.88 2.05
C THR A 537 -14.90 -17.03 1.56
N ILE A 538 -14.67 -16.22 0.52
CA ILE A 538 -15.59 -15.16 0.09
C ILE A 538 -16.08 -15.46 -1.33
N GLY A 539 -17.39 -15.61 -1.48
CA GLY A 539 -17.99 -15.94 -2.76
C GLY A 539 -19.44 -16.38 -2.65
N PRO A 540 -20.13 -16.60 -3.78
CA PRO A 540 -21.54 -16.97 -3.79
C PRO A 540 -21.77 -18.32 -3.09
N LYS A 541 -23.03 -18.70 -2.88
CA LYS A 541 -23.36 -19.99 -2.29
C LYS A 541 -22.75 -21.14 -3.13
N GLY A 542 -21.93 -21.97 -2.49
CA GLY A 542 -21.18 -23.04 -3.14
C GLY A 542 -20.20 -23.72 -2.18
N PRO A 543 -19.45 -24.74 -2.65
CA PRO A 543 -18.47 -25.46 -1.84
C PRO A 543 -17.36 -24.53 -1.33
N ILE A 544 -17.10 -24.57 -0.02
CA ILE A 544 -16.04 -23.76 0.63
C ILE A 544 -14.66 -24.06 0.02
N SER A 545 -14.42 -25.30 -0.41
CA SER A 545 -13.16 -25.75 -1.03
C SER A 545 -12.87 -25.15 -2.40
N GLU A 546 -13.89 -24.61 -3.07
CA GLU A 546 -13.77 -24.05 -4.42
C GLU A 546 -13.57 -22.53 -4.41
N LYS A 547 -14.14 -21.84 -3.42
CA LYS A 547 -14.03 -20.38 -3.28
C LYS A 547 -12.58 -19.91 -3.07
N PRO A 548 -12.25 -18.66 -3.44
CA PRO A 548 -11.00 -18.06 -3.02
C PRO A 548 -10.94 -17.95 -1.49
N MET A 549 -9.77 -18.22 -0.95
CA MET A 549 -9.47 -18.13 0.48
C MET A 549 -8.53 -16.96 0.72
N TYR A 550 -8.94 -16.06 1.62
CA TYR A 550 -8.18 -14.90 2.04
C TYR A 550 -7.74 -15.13 3.49
N SER A 551 -6.51 -15.62 3.70
CA SER A 551 -5.95 -15.79 5.04
C SER A 551 -5.20 -14.54 5.49
N GLY A 552 -5.54 -14.05 6.67
CA GLY A 552 -4.88 -12.91 7.31
C GLY A 552 -4.18 -13.28 8.60
N ALA A 553 -2.93 -12.86 8.78
CA ALA A 553 -2.24 -12.91 10.07
C ALA A 553 -2.27 -11.54 10.77
N PHE A 554 -2.62 -11.52 12.06
CA PHE A 554 -2.83 -10.26 12.79
C PHE A 554 -1.77 -10.03 13.87
N ALA A 555 -1.00 -8.96 13.74
CA ALA A 555 0.13 -8.67 14.62
C ALA A 555 -0.22 -7.62 15.70
N ASP A 556 -0.19 -7.98 16.98
CA ASP A 556 -0.19 -7.02 18.10
C ASP A 556 1.09 -6.15 18.10
N LYS A 557 2.27 -6.77 17.95
CA LYS A 557 3.56 -6.06 17.90
C LYS A 557 4.39 -6.55 16.72
N LEU A 558 5.38 -5.75 16.35
CA LEU A 558 6.33 -6.08 15.27
C LEU A 558 7.64 -6.64 15.83
N MET A 559 7.62 -7.11 17.08
CA MET A 559 8.80 -7.55 17.83
C MET A 559 9.96 -6.56 17.70
N LYS A 560 11.15 -7.02 17.27
CA LYS A 560 12.35 -6.19 17.05
C LYS A 560 12.46 -5.63 15.63
N HIS A 561 11.42 -5.80 14.80
CA HIS A 561 11.41 -5.44 13.38
C HIS A 561 10.61 -4.17 13.09
N GLY A 562 10.12 -3.47 14.11
CA GLY A 562 9.44 -2.19 13.93
C GLY A 562 10.36 -1.14 13.31
N SER A 563 9.82 -0.30 12.44
CA SER A 563 10.53 0.83 11.83
C SER A 563 9.67 2.08 11.89
N TYR A 564 10.19 3.13 12.54
CA TYR A 564 9.53 4.43 12.57
C TYR A 564 9.37 5.05 11.20
N SER A 565 10.25 4.75 10.25
CA SER A 565 10.19 5.31 8.89
C SER A 565 9.49 4.41 7.88
N ARG A 566 9.11 3.17 8.25
CA ARG A 566 8.59 2.18 7.30
C ARG A 566 7.47 1.38 7.94
N PRO A 567 6.20 1.76 7.74
CA PRO A 567 5.08 1.15 8.45
C PRO A 567 4.95 -0.36 8.19
N GLU A 568 5.19 -0.80 6.96
CA GLU A 568 4.97 -2.20 6.53
C GLU A 568 6.20 -3.09 6.73
N PHE A 569 7.39 -2.52 6.94
CA PHE A 569 8.63 -3.30 7.02
C PHE A 569 8.57 -4.40 8.10
N GLY A 570 8.11 -4.06 9.30
CA GLY A 570 7.98 -5.03 10.37
C GLY A 570 6.93 -6.10 10.09
N LEU A 571 5.86 -5.77 9.35
CA LEU A 571 4.83 -6.72 8.92
C LEU A 571 5.38 -7.70 7.89
N GLN A 572 6.21 -7.23 6.96
CA GLN A 572 6.91 -8.13 6.03
C GLN A 572 7.82 -9.10 6.78
N ARG A 573 8.49 -8.66 7.86
CA ARG A 573 9.27 -9.57 8.71
C ARG A 573 8.39 -10.56 9.47
N MET A 574 7.17 -10.18 9.84
CA MET A 574 6.19 -11.13 10.40
C MET A 574 5.85 -12.22 9.39
N TYR A 575 5.55 -11.82 8.16
CA TYR A 575 5.29 -12.70 7.01
C TYR A 575 6.47 -13.65 6.71
N ASP A 576 7.69 -13.12 6.71
CA ASP A 576 8.89 -13.88 6.34
C ASP A 576 9.28 -14.93 7.37
N LEU A 577 9.24 -14.57 8.65
CA LEU A 577 9.94 -15.30 9.71
C LEU A 577 9.03 -16.05 10.67
N TYR A 578 7.79 -15.59 10.86
CA TYR A 578 6.97 -16.03 11.99
C TYR A 578 5.63 -16.66 11.59
N THR A 579 5.23 -16.58 10.33
CA THR A 579 4.07 -17.28 9.80
C THR A 579 4.53 -18.52 9.03
N GLN A 580 4.26 -19.71 9.60
CA GLN A 580 4.61 -21.00 8.96
C GLN A 580 3.81 -21.23 7.68
N GLU A 581 2.50 -20.97 7.72
CA GLU A 581 1.65 -20.87 6.54
C GLU A 581 1.70 -19.43 6.05
N LYS A 582 2.15 -19.20 4.81
CA LYS A 582 2.19 -17.86 4.20
C LYS A 582 0.75 -17.35 3.98
N PRO A 583 0.29 -16.31 4.70
CA PRO A 583 -1.07 -15.80 4.54
C PRO A 583 -1.18 -14.92 3.29
N GLY A 584 -2.38 -14.76 2.73
CA GLY A 584 -2.64 -13.74 1.70
C GLY A 584 -2.43 -12.30 2.19
N PHE A 585 -2.52 -12.04 3.50
CA PHE A 585 -2.20 -10.74 4.07
C PHE A 585 -1.70 -10.75 5.53
N VAL A 586 -1.00 -9.70 5.94
CA VAL A 586 -0.58 -9.45 7.33
C VAL A 586 -0.97 -8.03 7.75
N ALA A 587 -1.64 -7.91 8.89
CA ALA A 587 -2.17 -6.63 9.35
C ALA A 587 -1.83 -6.34 10.82
N GLY A 588 -1.62 -5.06 11.15
CA GLY A 588 -1.44 -4.59 12.53
C GLY A 588 -0.09 -3.93 12.79
N GLY A 589 0.50 -4.20 13.94
CA GLY A 589 1.74 -3.57 14.38
C GLY A 589 1.54 -2.29 15.20
N HIS A 590 2.65 -1.68 15.61
CA HIS A 590 2.66 -0.62 16.63
C HIS A 590 3.31 0.69 16.18
N MET A 591 3.50 0.86 14.87
CA MET A 591 4.19 2.03 14.30
C MET A 591 3.27 3.26 14.27
N PRO A 592 3.84 4.48 14.32
CA PRO A 592 3.06 5.72 14.25
C PRO A 592 2.52 6.03 12.84
N HIS A 593 3.16 5.48 11.81
CA HIS A 593 2.75 5.61 10.41
C HIS A 593 1.76 4.51 10.03
N ALA A 594 0.96 4.78 9.00
CA ALA A 594 -0.01 3.85 8.47
C ALA A 594 0.21 3.68 6.96
N GLY A 595 -0.36 2.63 6.40
CA GLY A 595 -0.22 2.38 4.98
C GLY A 595 -0.53 0.94 4.61
N SER A 596 -0.29 0.64 3.35
CA SER A 596 -0.37 -0.70 2.81
C SER A 596 0.71 -0.94 1.78
N MET A 597 1.09 -2.20 1.61
CA MET A 597 2.05 -2.61 0.60
C MET A 597 1.69 -3.98 0.04
N MET A 598 1.73 -4.10 -1.28
CA MET A 598 1.74 -5.36 -2.02
C MET A 598 3.16 -5.67 -2.47
N PHE A 599 3.54 -6.95 -2.44
CA PHE A 599 4.81 -7.44 -2.94
C PHE A 599 4.60 -8.80 -3.61
N TYR A 600 5.55 -9.25 -4.42
CA TYR A 600 5.41 -10.55 -5.07
C TYR A 600 5.94 -11.70 -4.19
N ASP A 601 5.18 -12.78 -4.11
CA ASP A 601 5.64 -14.06 -3.57
C ASP A 601 4.99 -15.20 -4.35
N GLY A 602 5.66 -15.67 -5.40
CA GLY A 602 5.21 -16.81 -6.20
C GLY A 602 5.19 -18.16 -5.46
N SER A 603 5.64 -18.22 -4.20
CA SER A 603 5.56 -19.43 -3.36
C SER A 603 4.32 -19.47 -2.48
N ASN A 604 3.57 -18.37 -2.39
CA ASN A 604 2.35 -18.29 -1.61
C ASN A 604 1.20 -19.02 -2.33
N ALA A 605 0.54 -19.92 -1.61
CA ALA A 605 -0.48 -20.81 -2.17
C ALA A 605 -1.84 -20.14 -2.44
N GLU A 606 -2.08 -18.95 -1.88
CA GLU A 606 -3.35 -18.21 -2.01
C GLU A 606 -3.25 -17.12 -3.08
N THR A 607 -2.13 -16.41 -3.12
CA THR A 607 -1.95 -15.27 -4.02
C THR A 607 -0.48 -15.02 -4.30
N ASN A 608 -0.16 -14.58 -5.51
CA ASN A 608 1.18 -14.13 -5.85
C ASN A 608 1.48 -12.72 -5.35
N THR A 609 0.49 -11.97 -4.85
CA THR A 609 0.64 -10.58 -4.40
C THR A 609 0.11 -10.39 -2.97
N PRO A 610 0.80 -10.92 -1.94
CA PRO A 610 0.37 -10.73 -0.57
C PRO A 610 0.31 -9.26 -0.15
N ILE A 611 -0.56 -8.96 0.80
CA ILE A 611 -0.83 -7.59 1.27
C ILE A 611 -0.30 -7.38 2.70
N LEU A 612 0.34 -6.26 2.94
CA LEU A 612 0.72 -5.77 4.27
C LEU A 612 -0.15 -4.55 4.60
N VAL A 613 -0.73 -4.48 5.79
CA VAL A 613 -1.54 -3.33 6.22
C VAL A 613 -1.14 -2.85 7.61
N ALA A 614 -0.59 -1.64 7.69
CA ALA A 614 -0.30 -0.95 8.94
C ALA A 614 -1.46 0.02 9.27
N PRO A 615 -2.25 -0.23 10.32
CA PRO A 615 -3.38 0.61 10.66
C PRO A 615 -2.92 1.91 11.36
N GLY A 616 -3.68 2.97 11.12
CA GLY A 616 -3.51 4.28 11.74
C GLY A 616 -4.08 4.36 13.15
N TRP A 617 -4.33 5.60 13.57
CA TRP A 617 -4.65 5.94 14.96
C TRP A 617 -5.92 6.77 15.03
N PHE A 618 -6.92 6.27 15.75
CA PHE A 618 -8.07 7.10 16.15
C PHE A 618 -7.69 8.02 17.32
N ALA A 619 -6.79 7.58 18.20
CA ALA A 619 -6.25 8.43 19.25
C ALA A 619 -5.43 9.59 18.67
N LYS A 620 -5.56 10.77 19.27
CA LYS A 620 -4.87 11.99 18.80
C LYS A 620 -3.34 11.87 18.80
N TYR A 621 -2.79 11.09 19.73
CA TYR A 621 -1.34 10.95 19.90
C TYR A 621 -0.88 9.51 20.08
N VAL A 622 0.24 9.20 19.43
CA VAL A 622 1.04 7.99 19.61
C VAL A 622 1.92 8.15 20.84
N ASN A 623 1.93 7.14 21.71
CA ASN A 623 2.89 7.07 22.81
C ASN A 623 4.20 6.44 22.29
N THR A 624 5.19 7.27 21.95
CA THR A 624 6.49 6.78 21.46
C THR A 624 7.46 6.58 22.61
N MET A 625 7.44 5.37 23.18
CA MET A 625 8.52 4.78 23.99
C MET A 625 9.23 5.71 25.02
N GLY A 626 8.50 6.61 25.69
CA GLY A 626 9.07 7.47 26.75
C GLY A 626 8.08 8.49 27.33
N LYS A 627 8.28 8.90 28.59
CA LYS A 627 7.52 10.01 29.21
C LYS A 627 7.95 11.33 28.54
N GLY A 628 7.14 11.84 27.63
CA GLY A 628 7.32 13.17 27.04
C GLY A 628 7.32 13.24 25.50
N ASN A 629 7.50 12.11 24.81
CA ASN A 629 7.52 12.07 23.35
C ASN A 629 6.17 11.60 22.81
N VAL A 630 5.25 12.56 22.65
CA VAL A 630 3.99 12.36 21.92
C VAL A 630 4.14 12.86 20.50
N MET A 631 3.72 12.06 19.52
CA MET A 631 3.61 12.48 18.13
C MET A 631 2.19 12.21 17.64
N PRO A 632 1.66 13.00 16.67
CA PRO A 632 0.38 12.66 16.06
C PRO A 632 0.45 11.25 15.45
N GLY A 633 -0.67 10.53 15.42
CA GLY A 633 -0.74 9.29 14.64
C GLY A 633 -1.03 9.59 13.18
N ALA A 634 -0.72 8.65 12.29
CA ALA A 634 -1.30 8.66 10.94
C ALA A 634 -2.82 8.43 11.01
N LEU A 635 -3.57 9.05 10.09
CA LEU A 635 -5.03 8.92 10.08
C LEU A 635 -5.45 7.44 9.92
N PRO A 636 -6.54 7.03 10.59
CA PRO A 636 -7.04 5.67 10.52
C PRO A 636 -7.86 5.45 9.23
N GLY A 637 -8.35 4.22 9.07
CA GLY A 637 -9.25 3.84 7.99
C GLY A 637 -8.64 2.93 6.92
N GLN A 638 -7.50 2.30 7.22
CA GLN A 638 -6.92 1.27 6.38
C GLN A 638 -7.80 0.01 6.38
N ALA A 639 -8.03 -0.55 5.19
CA ALA A 639 -8.87 -1.71 5.00
C ALA A 639 -8.37 -2.56 3.82
N ILE A 640 -9.01 -3.71 3.61
CA ILE A 640 -8.83 -4.55 2.42
C ILE A 640 -10.21 -4.86 1.85
N ILE A 641 -10.42 -4.60 0.57
CA ILE A 641 -11.64 -4.98 -0.16
C ILE A 641 -11.38 -6.29 -0.88
N PHE A 642 -12.20 -7.30 -0.62
CA PHE A 642 -12.13 -8.62 -1.23
C PHE A 642 -13.20 -8.78 -2.30
N MET A 643 -12.79 -9.28 -3.47
CA MET A 643 -13.73 -9.62 -4.52
C MET A 643 -14.31 -11.03 -4.31
N PRO A 644 -15.62 -11.23 -4.49
CA PRO A 644 -16.24 -12.54 -4.36
C PRO A 644 -15.92 -13.41 -5.57
N GLY A 645 -15.44 -14.63 -5.32
CA GLY A 645 -15.07 -15.59 -6.36
C GLY A 645 -15.79 -16.92 -6.22
N SER A 646 -15.97 -17.63 -7.34
CA SER A 646 -16.49 -19.01 -7.35
C SER A 646 -15.36 -20.05 -7.44
N SER A 647 -14.15 -19.61 -7.78
CA SER A 647 -12.97 -20.45 -7.92
C SER A 647 -11.78 -19.89 -7.14
N LYS A 648 -10.79 -20.73 -6.79
CA LYS A 648 -9.57 -20.28 -6.12
C LYS A 648 -8.75 -19.31 -6.95
N THR A 649 -8.83 -19.40 -8.28
CA THR A 649 -8.14 -18.51 -9.20
C THR A 649 -8.77 -17.12 -9.26
N ASP A 650 -9.98 -16.95 -8.70
CA ASP A 650 -10.67 -15.64 -8.63
C ASP A 650 -10.17 -14.79 -7.44
N TYR A 651 -9.02 -15.13 -6.82
CA TYR A 651 -8.46 -14.34 -5.71
C TYR A 651 -8.14 -12.94 -6.20
N LEU A 652 -8.81 -11.94 -5.63
CA LEU A 652 -8.51 -10.55 -5.92
C LEU A 652 -8.87 -9.67 -4.73
N ALA A 653 -7.88 -8.88 -4.29
CA ALA A 653 -7.99 -8.03 -3.11
C ALA A 653 -7.32 -6.68 -3.36
N PHE A 654 -7.87 -5.64 -2.75
CA PHE A 654 -7.44 -4.25 -2.90
C PHE A 654 -7.24 -3.60 -1.52
N PRO A 655 -6.00 -3.27 -1.13
CA PRO A 655 -5.79 -2.51 0.09
C PRO A 655 -6.14 -1.04 -0.12
N THR A 656 -6.61 -0.39 0.94
CA THR A 656 -6.92 1.05 0.97
C THR A 656 -6.24 1.69 2.17
N VAL A 657 -5.87 2.97 2.06
CA VAL A 657 -5.06 3.64 3.10
C VAL A 657 -5.79 4.71 3.91
N SER A 658 -7.08 4.96 3.64
CA SER A 658 -7.87 5.96 4.36
C SER A 658 -9.36 5.64 4.33
N ALA A 659 -10.14 6.27 5.22
CA ALA A 659 -11.59 6.15 5.25
C ALA A 659 -12.23 6.56 3.90
N ASP A 660 -11.85 7.74 3.39
CA ASP A 660 -12.38 8.31 2.14
C ASP A 660 -12.09 7.43 0.92
N GLU A 661 -10.93 6.78 0.91
CA GLU A 661 -10.54 5.84 -0.14
C GLU A 661 -11.28 4.52 -0.03
N THR A 662 -11.44 4.01 1.20
CA THR A 662 -12.14 2.76 1.48
C THR A 662 -13.60 2.83 1.05
N GLY A 663 -14.33 3.87 1.46
CA GLY A 663 -15.72 4.04 1.07
C GLY A 663 -15.88 4.19 -0.45
N TYR A 664 -15.01 4.99 -1.07
CA TYR A 664 -15.08 5.25 -2.51
C TYR A 664 -14.79 4.02 -3.36
N MET A 665 -13.74 3.25 -3.03
CA MET A 665 -13.43 2.01 -3.74
C MET A 665 -14.50 0.94 -3.51
N GLN A 666 -15.06 0.86 -2.30
CA GLN A 666 -16.14 -0.08 -2.01
C GLN A 666 -17.39 0.23 -2.84
N ASP A 667 -17.77 1.50 -2.95
CA ASP A 667 -18.88 1.92 -3.81
C ASP A 667 -18.59 1.65 -5.29
N ALA A 668 -17.36 1.93 -5.75
CA ALA A 668 -16.94 1.63 -7.13
C ALA A 668 -17.07 0.14 -7.46
N PHE A 669 -16.51 -0.74 -6.63
CA PHE A 669 -16.57 -2.18 -6.86
C PHE A 669 -17.98 -2.75 -6.69
N THR A 670 -18.76 -2.24 -5.72
CA THR A 670 -20.16 -2.66 -5.52
C THR A 670 -21.00 -2.30 -6.73
N LEU A 671 -20.84 -1.08 -7.25
CA LEU A 671 -21.53 -0.62 -8.45
C LEU A 671 -21.14 -1.47 -9.66
N PHE A 672 -19.84 -1.66 -9.89
CA PHE A 672 -19.32 -2.46 -10.99
C PHE A 672 -19.86 -3.88 -10.96
N ARG A 673 -19.65 -4.60 -9.85
CA ARG A 673 -20.06 -5.99 -9.73
C ARG A 673 -21.59 -6.15 -9.72
N GLY A 674 -22.29 -5.25 -9.06
CA GLY A 674 -23.76 -5.28 -8.99
C GLY A 674 -24.39 -5.11 -10.36
N LEU A 675 -23.94 -4.13 -11.15
CA LEU A 675 -24.46 -3.90 -12.50
C LEU A 675 -24.13 -5.03 -13.47
N GLU A 676 -22.96 -5.67 -13.35
CA GLU A 676 -22.63 -6.87 -14.11
C GLU A 676 -23.63 -8.01 -13.82
N LEU A 677 -23.88 -8.28 -12.53
CA LEU A 677 -24.80 -9.35 -12.11
C LEU A 677 -26.25 -9.08 -12.53
N MET A 678 -26.64 -7.81 -12.65
CA MET A 678 -27.95 -7.41 -13.16
C MET A 678 -28.01 -7.36 -14.70
N GLY A 679 -26.89 -7.50 -15.40
CA GLY A 679 -26.80 -7.36 -16.85
C GLY A 679 -27.10 -5.94 -17.34
N LEU A 680 -26.80 -4.92 -16.53
CA LEU A 680 -27.14 -3.52 -16.78
C LEU A 680 -25.94 -2.64 -17.16
N THR A 681 -24.69 -3.12 -17.05
CA THR A 681 -23.47 -2.33 -17.27
C THR A 681 -23.48 -1.57 -18.60
N ASP A 682 -23.73 -2.24 -19.73
CA ASP A 682 -23.76 -1.59 -21.05
C ASP A 682 -24.90 -0.58 -21.20
N LYS A 683 -26.07 -0.90 -20.61
CA LYS A 683 -27.24 -0.01 -20.63
C LYS A 683 -26.95 1.28 -19.87
N VAL A 684 -26.29 1.16 -18.71
CA VAL A 684 -25.86 2.30 -17.91
C VAL A 684 -24.84 3.11 -18.69
N LEU A 685 -23.78 2.50 -19.21
CA LEU A 685 -22.75 3.19 -20.01
C LEU A 685 -23.25 3.74 -21.36
N GLY A 686 -24.50 3.49 -21.76
CA GLY A 686 -25.07 3.93 -23.04
C GLY A 686 -24.45 3.22 -24.25
N ARG A 687 -23.77 2.09 -24.05
CA ARG A 687 -23.22 1.26 -25.13
C ARG A 687 -24.37 0.44 -25.71
N ARG A 688 -24.73 0.66 -26.98
CA ARG A 688 -25.69 -0.23 -27.68
C ARG A 688 -25.10 -1.64 -27.65
N ARG A 689 -25.86 -2.64 -27.18
CA ARG A 689 -25.51 -4.06 -27.35
C ARG A 689 -25.13 -4.26 -28.81
N ARG A 690 -23.86 -4.61 -29.06
CA ARG A 690 -23.40 -4.98 -30.41
C ARG A 690 -24.00 -6.31 -30.82
#